data_AF-A0A918JY02-F1
#
_entry.id   AF-A0A918JY02-F1
#
_cell.length_a   1.000
_cell.length_b   1.000
_cell.length_c   1.000
_cell.angle_alpha   90.00
_cell.angle_beta   90.00
_cell.angle_gamma   90.00
#
_symmetry.space_group_name_H-M   'P 1'
#
loop_
_entity.id
_entity.type
_entity.pdbx_description
1 polymer ?
#
loop_
_entity_poly.entity_id
_entity_poly.type
_entity_poly.pdbx_seq_one_letter_code
_entity_poly.pdbx_strand_id
1 'polypeptide(L)'
;MENFQFIKNKLEEFIKRYYVNELIKGIILFFAIGVLYFLLTLLIENFLWLSKIGRTILFWLFIIVELTLFIKLILVPIAKLFRLAKGIDYEKASNIIGNHFPEVNDKLLNLLQLSKSTTSSSLLLAGIEQKSSQLKPIPFKLAINLRKNSKYLKYAAIPLVLFLILFVFNKTSWISDSYNRVVNYEVAYEPPAPFKFFITNSTLNVFENTDFVLKIKTTGDVIPDNATIKYNNEVYFLKNTGPGEFEYTFVQLKKPLEFIISANNINSIPYNLSVVPIPALLNFEMKLDYPTYTKKTDEILKSSGNATIPEGTKVSWVVYTRNTDVVEFKTKDSVISMKKNETNFLYEKNIYTNWDYEITTSNKNVKNYENLSFNLNVIKDQYPELNLKSEKDSIDNQTLYFYGKISDDYGLTKLRMVYYDSDKTEDVKFKNIEINKTEFDEFIYAFPAEIDLVDGVNYEFYFEVFDNDIIHNYKSTKSPIFNFKQLTKNEKEKLLLQKQNDAISGLNKSLNKFKEQEEELKSLSKIQKEKKRLDFNDKKKLEDFLNRQKQQEKMMQDFSKKLKENLEQFDKKEEEEPFKDALKERLERNEEKLKKNEKLLEEIERLSEKIQKEELTKKLEELGKENKNLKKNLEQLLELTKRYYVAEKHEKLVKELEDLSKKQEELSDKNEEENTKEKQDELNKEFEDFQKEIEKLRKENEDLKKPMSLDQKKEDESEIKKEQEKASENLKKENKSEAKKNQKSAAQKMKQMSKGMKMQMEMSGAEQQQEDMEMLRQILDNLVDFSITQEDLMKDFKGIDMNNPSYSSKLKKQSVLRENFIHLDDSLYTLALRTPQITELVTKKLTDIEFNIDKSLERLAENQIIQGSANQQYTITGSNDLAYLLSRTLDQMQSSMSASGSKGKSGSNEMQLPDIIKKQEELNEQMKEGSKKGEKQGNKEGEKNSGEGKEGDQKGNKKNGKQKGGEGNNEEGESEQQKEDLNGQLYEIYKEQQQLRNALQDKINKEGKGNSAGSGLLKKMEQVEQELLEKGFNKQTLGKMLDLKHELLKLEDATLEQGEEEKRESKSNELQFSNQNILQLDKAKQYFNTTEILNRQVLPLRQNHKQRVQRYFKKDND
;
A
#
# COMPACT_ATOMS: atom_id res chain seq x y z
N MET A 1 152.76 -77.69 37.76
CA MET A 1 151.84 -76.57 38.08
C MET A 1 150.45 -76.72 37.47
N GLU A 2 150.13 -77.79 36.71
CA GLU A 2 148.77 -78.00 36.19
C GLU A 2 147.74 -78.21 37.32
N ASN A 3 148.11 -78.93 38.39
CA ASN A 3 147.16 -79.21 39.46
C ASN A 3 146.78 -77.96 40.27
N PHE A 4 147.67 -76.97 40.42
CA PHE A 4 147.35 -75.72 41.13
C PHE A 4 146.43 -74.79 40.31
N GLN A 5 146.66 -74.68 38.98
CA GLN A 5 145.74 -74.01 38.06
C GLN A 5 144.35 -74.65 38.11
N PHE A 6 144.27 -75.99 38.18
CA PHE A 6 143.01 -76.70 38.34
C PHE A 6 142.30 -76.38 39.66
N ILE A 7 143.03 -76.23 40.77
CA ILE A 7 142.48 -75.80 42.07
C ILE A 7 141.98 -74.34 42.03
N LYS A 8 142.69 -73.42 41.36
CA LYS A 8 142.22 -72.04 41.13
C LYS A 8 140.92 -72.00 40.32
N ASN A 9 140.83 -72.79 39.24
CA ASN A 9 139.60 -72.89 38.47
C ASN A 9 138.45 -73.46 39.32
N LYS A 10 138.70 -74.48 40.16
CA LYS A 10 137.70 -75.00 41.11
C LYS A 10 137.25 -73.94 42.13
N LEU A 11 138.14 -73.05 42.58
CA LEU A 11 137.79 -71.93 43.47
C LEU A 11 136.92 -70.89 42.75
N GLU A 12 137.24 -70.54 41.51
CA GLU A 12 136.40 -69.64 40.70
C GLU A 12 135.01 -70.23 40.45
N GLU A 13 134.94 -71.53 40.15
CA GLU A 13 133.67 -72.23 39.97
C GLU A 13 132.83 -72.26 41.26
N PHE A 14 133.46 -72.34 42.44
CA PHE A 14 132.77 -72.20 43.72
C PHE A 14 132.21 -70.79 43.92
N ILE A 15 133.01 -69.74 43.65
CA ILE A 15 132.55 -68.34 43.79
C ILE A 15 131.38 -68.06 42.84
N LYS A 16 131.43 -68.54 41.59
CA LYS A 16 130.29 -68.46 40.66
C LYS A 16 129.06 -69.17 41.23
N ARG A 17 129.23 -70.38 41.76
CA ARG A 17 128.13 -71.16 42.37
C ARG A 17 127.57 -70.51 43.64
N TYR A 18 128.37 -69.72 44.36
CA TYR A 18 127.93 -68.95 45.54
C TYR A 18 126.97 -67.83 45.17
N TYR A 19 127.33 -67.00 44.20
CA TYR A 19 126.46 -65.92 43.76
C TYR A 19 125.24 -66.43 42.97
N VAL A 20 125.35 -67.57 42.27
CA VAL A 20 124.16 -68.26 41.72
C VAL A 20 123.20 -68.68 42.84
N ASN A 21 123.71 -69.17 43.98
CA ASN A 21 122.87 -69.53 45.12
C ASN A 21 122.19 -68.31 45.76
N GLU A 22 122.91 -67.19 45.88
CA GLU A 22 122.38 -65.93 46.41
C GLU A 22 121.33 -65.33 45.46
N LEU A 23 121.55 -65.41 44.14
CA LEU A 23 120.60 -64.97 43.11
C LEU A 23 119.31 -65.80 43.12
N ILE A 24 119.40 -67.14 43.20
CA ILE A 24 118.21 -68.00 43.28
C ILE A 24 117.37 -67.65 44.51
N LYS A 25 118.01 -67.42 45.66
CA LYS A 25 117.33 -66.95 46.87
C LYS A 25 116.69 -65.57 46.67
N GLY A 26 117.42 -64.64 46.04
CA GLY A 26 116.96 -63.29 45.74
C GLY A 26 115.72 -63.26 44.84
N ILE A 27 115.71 -64.06 43.77
CA ILE A 27 114.59 -64.21 42.84
C ILE A 27 113.34 -64.74 43.58
N ILE A 28 113.49 -65.80 44.38
CA ILE A 28 112.35 -66.38 45.12
C ILE A 28 111.75 -65.35 46.10
N LEU A 29 112.59 -64.59 46.81
CA LEU A 29 112.13 -63.57 47.75
C LEU A 29 111.53 -62.34 47.05
N PHE A 30 112.07 -61.93 45.90
CA PHE A 30 111.52 -60.84 45.10
C PHE A 30 110.08 -61.13 44.67
N PHE A 31 109.82 -62.31 44.08
CA PHE A 31 108.46 -62.70 43.70
C PHE A 31 107.54 -62.88 44.91
N ALA A 32 108.01 -63.51 45.99
CA ALA A 32 107.18 -63.73 47.17
C ALA A 32 106.73 -62.43 47.85
N ILE A 33 107.66 -61.50 48.05
CA ILE A 33 107.39 -60.22 48.73
C ILE A 33 106.66 -59.27 47.77
N GLY A 34 107.07 -59.23 46.51
CA GLY A 34 106.50 -58.32 45.52
C GLY A 34 105.03 -58.62 45.19
N VAL A 35 104.70 -59.89 44.92
CA VAL A 35 103.30 -60.28 44.66
C VAL A 35 102.42 -60.07 45.89
N LEU A 36 102.94 -60.31 47.10
CA LEU A 36 102.20 -60.06 48.33
C LEU A 36 101.92 -58.57 48.52
N TYR A 37 102.91 -57.71 48.26
CA TYR A 37 102.75 -56.26 48.35
C TYR A 37 101.78 -55.73 47.28
N PHE A 38 101.83 -56.26 46.06
CA PHE A 38 100.86 -55.96 45.00
C PHE A 38 99.42 -56.27 45.43
N LEU A 39 99.16 -57.46 45.97
CA LEU A 39 97.83 -57.82 46.46
C LEU A 39 97.36 -56.92 47.62
N LEU A 40 98.27 -56.51 48.52
CA LEU A 40 97.97 -55.56 49.59
C LEU A 40 97.54 -54.21 49.02
N THR A 41 98.25 -53.67 48.02
CA THR A 41 97.93 -52.37 47.42
C THR A 41 96.54 -52.34 46.76
N LEU A 42 96.15 -53.43 46.08
CA LEU A 42 94.82 -53.53 45.47
C LEU A 42 93.70 -53.67 46.50
N LEU A 43 93.92 -54.41 47.59
CA LEU A 43 92.94 -54.52 48.67
C LEU A 43 92.71 -53.20 49.40
N ILE A 44 93.76 -52.41 49.61
CA ILE A 44 93.64 -51.07 50.21
C ILE A 44 92.76 -50.16 49.34
N GLU A 45 92.92 -50.17 48.02
CA GLU A 45 92.05 -49.38 47.14
C GLU A 45 90.59 -49.84 47.17
N ASN A 46 90.36 -51.16 47.15
CA ASN A 46 89.02 -51.73 47.13
C ASN A 46 88.18 -51.35 48.36
N PHE A 47 88.80 -51.31 49.54
CA PHE A 47 88.09 -51.01 50.79
C PHE A 47 87.99 -49.51 51.09
N LEU A 48 88.97 -48.70 50.67
CA LEU A 48 89.02 -47.28 51.01
C LEU A 48 88.49 -46.34 49.92
N TRP A 49 88.13 -46.85 48.73
CA TRP A 49 87.58 -46.06 47.60
C TRP A 49 88.34 -44.73 47.40
N LEU A 50 89.67 -44.86 47.28
CA LEU A 50 90.58 -43.72 47.33
C LEU A 50 90.30 -42.71 46.21
N SER A 51 90.42 -41.42 46.55
CA SER A 51 90.33 -40.32 45.58
C SER A 51 91.48 -40.41 44.56
N LYS A 52 91.37 -39.64 43.46
CA LYS A 52 92.40 -39.53 42.42
C LYS A 52 93.81 -39.35 42.99
N ILE A 53 93.99 -38.44 43.97
CA ILE A 53 95.28 -38.21 44.65
C ILE A 53 95.75 -39.47 45.41
N GLY A 54 94.86 -40.11 46.17
CA GLY A 54 95.19 -41.29 46.94
C GLY A 54 95.67 -42.45 46.07
N ARG A 55 95.04 -42.66 44.91
CA ARG A 55 95.44 -43.69 43.93
C ARG A 55 96.79 -43.39 43.28
N THR A 56 97.06 -42.12 42.93
CA THR A 56 98.36 -41.72 42.36
C THR A 56 99.52 -41.97 43.32
N ILE A 57 99.36 -41.64 44.61
CA ILE A 57 100.39 -41.88 45.64
C ILE A 57 100.67 -43.38 45.76
N LEU A 58 99.61 -44.19 45.83
CA LEU A 58 99.70 -45.63 46.03
C LEU A 58 100.41 -46.34 44.85
N PHE A 59 100.12 -45.90 43.61
CA PHE A 59 100.76 -46.42 42.40
C PHE A 59 102.26 -46.12 42.33
N TRP A 60 102.68 -44.87 42.55
CA TRP A 60 104.10 -44.50 42.49
C TRP A 60 104.91 -45.09 43.65
N LEU A 61 104.32 -45.18 44.85
CA LEU A 61 104.93 -45.85 45.98
C LEU A 61 105.15 -47.35 45.68
N PHE A 62 104.21 -48.01 45.02
CA PHE A 62 104.37 -49.39 44.58
C PHE A 62 105.58 -49.56 43.65
N ILE A 63 105.70 -48.71 42.63
CA ILE A 63 106.83 -48.75 41.68
C ILE A 63 108.17 -48.56 42.39
N ILE A 64 108.29 -47.60 43.31
CA ILE A 64 109.55 -47.30 44.01
C ILE A 64 109.99 -48.50 44.87
N VAL A 65 109.06 -49.13 45.61
CA VAL A 65 109.36 -50.27 46.47
C VAL A 65 109.79 -51.49 45.64
N GLU A 66 109.07 -51.79 44.56
CA GLU A 66 109.42 -52.89 43.65
C GLU A 66 110.79 -52.69 42.99
N LEU A 67 111.06 -51.49 42.50
CA LEU A 67 112.34 -51.16 41.88
C LEU A 67 113.51 -51.35 42.88
N THR A 68 113.29 -50.95 44.14
CA THR A 68 114.30 -51.10 45.21
C THR A 68 114.57 -52.58 45.53
N LEU A 69 113.52 -53.41 45.61
CA LEU A 69 113.64 -54.85 45.83
C LEU A 69 114.35 -55.53 44.65
N PHE A 70 114.01 -55.16 43.42
CA PHE A 70 114.63 -55.68 42.20
C PHE A 70 116.14 -55.39 42.15
N ILE A 71 116.54 -54.14 42.43
CA ILE A 71 117.95 -53.74 42.43
C ILE A 71 118.73 -54.54 43.49
N LYS A 72 118.23 -54.60 44.71
CA LYS A 72 118.95 -55.20 45.85
C LYS A 72 119.01 -56.73 45.80
N LEU A 73 117.93 -57.40 45.38
CA LEU A 73 117.82 -58.87 45.43
C LEU A 73 118.23 -59.55 44.13
N ILE A 74 118.21 -58.87 42.97
CA ILE A 74 118.50 -59.47 41.67
C ILE A 74 119.72 -58.81 41.02
N LEU A 75 119.73 -57.49 40.82
CA LEU A 75 120.83 -56.83 40.11
C LEU A 75 122.17 -56.89 40.88
N VAL A 76 122.18 -56.70 42.19
CA VAL A 76 123.42 -56.74 42.98
C VAL A 76 124.09 -58.14 42.95
N PRO A 77 123.38 -59.27 43.16
CA PRO A 77 123.96 -60.60 42.99
C PRO A 77 124.44 -60.89 41.56
N ILE A 78 123.72 -60.42 40.53
CA ILE A 78 124.13 -60.55 39.12
C ILE A 78 125.43 -59.79 38.86
N ALA A 79 125.54 -58.53 39.33
CA ALA A 79 126.74 -57.73 39.18
C ALA A 79 127.97 -58.38 39.84
N LYS A 80 127.78 -59.03 41.01
CA LYS A 80 128.84 -59.80 41.67
C LYS A 80 129.19 -61.11 40.95
N LEU A 81 128.21 -61.77 40.32
CA LEU A 81 128.42 -62.99 39.54
C LEU A 81 129.29 -62.74 38.29
N PHE A 82 129.08 -61.62 37.61
CA PHE A 82 129.86 -61.21 36.42
C PHE A 82 131.11 -60.38 36.73
N ARG A 83 131.48 -60.23 38.02
CA ARG A 83 132.64 -59.45 38.51
C ARG A 83 132.61 -57.95 38.17
N LEU A 84 131.43 -57.38 37.92
CA LEU A 84 131.22 -55.94 37.75
C LEU A 84 131.23 -55.20 39.10
N ALA A 85 131.09 -55.92 40.21
CA ALA A 85 131.22 -55.42 41.58
C ALA A 85 132.13 -56.34 42.42
N LYS A 86 132.83 -55.78 43.44
CA LYS A 86 133.81 -56.49 44.28
C LYS A 86 133.15 -57.66 45.04
N GLY A 87 133.49 -58.90 44.68
CA GLY A 87 133.00 -60.13 45.28
C GLY A 87 133.91 -60.70 46.39
N ILE A 88 133.63 -61.92 46.87
CA ILE A 88 134.49 -62.65 47.81
C ILE A 88 135.83 -63.04 47.15
N ASP A 89 136.94 -62.88 47.87
CA ASP A 89 138.28 -63.29 47.42
C ASP A 89 138.55 -64.79 47.64
N TYR A 90 139.68 -65.29 47.13
CA TYR A 90 140.04 -66.71 47.24
C TYR A 90 140.30 -67.18 48.68
N GLU A 91 140.70 -66.30 49.60
CA GLU A 91 140.94 -66.63 51.01
C GLU A 91 139.62 -66.77 51.78
N LYS A 92 138.66 -65.88 51.53
CA LYS A 92 137.30 -65.99 52.04
C LYS A 92 136.60 -67.20 51.45
N ALA A 93 136.76 -67.46 50.14
CA ALA A 93 136.24 -68.66 49.52
C ALA A 93 136.85 -69.93 50.13
N SER A 94 138.15 -69.97 50.39
CA SER A 94 138.80 -71.12 51.04
C SER A 94 138.32 -71.34 52.47
N ASN A 95 138.08 -70.28 53.25
CA ASN A 95 137.51 -70.41 54.59
C ASN A 95 136.08 -70.98 54.56
N ILE A 96 135.24 -70.54 53.61
CA ILE A 96 133.86 -71.05 53.48
C ILE A 96 133.88 -72.53 53.05
N ILE A 97 134.79 -72.91 52.15
CA ILE A 97 134.97 -74.31 51.72
C ILE A 97 135.53 -75.16 52.88
N GLY A 98 136.51 -74.65 53.62
CA GLY A 98 137.16 -75.33 54.74
C GLY A 98 136.23 -75.62 55.91
N ASN A 99 135.30 -74.71 56.21
CA ASN A 99 134.23 -74.95 57.19
C ASN A 99 133.28 -76.08 56.78
N HIS A 100 133.16 -76.38 55.48
CA HIS A 100 132.30 -77.44 54.98
C HIS A 100 133.03 -78.79 54.84
N PHE A 101 134.32 -78.75 54.48
CA PHE A 101 135.17 -79.93 54.36
C PHE A 101 136.33 -79.81 55.36
N PRO A 102 136.18 -80.33 56.60
CA PRO A 102 137.21 -80.21 57.65
C PRO A 102 138.57 -80.78 57.22
N GLU A 103 138.57 -81.80 56.36
CA GLU A 103 139.76 -82.44 55.79
C GLU A 103 140.61 -81.50 54.91
N VAL A 104 140.01 -80.39 54.44
CA VAL A 104 140.57 -79.42 53.49
C VAL A 104 140.99 -78.11 54.17
N ASN A 105 140.40 -77.78 55.32
CA ASN A 105 140.41 -76.44 55.93
C ASN A 105 141.79 -75.78 55.97
N ASP A 106 142.70 -76.32 56.79
CA ASP A 106 144.06 -75.77 56.92
C ASP A 106 144.91 -76.04 55.68
N LYS A 107 144.59 -77.08 54.88
CA LYS A 107 145.41 -77.49 53.72
C LYS A 107 145.23 -76.55 52.52
N LEU A 108 144.00 -76.09 52.25
CA LEU A 108 143.69 -75.21 51.12
C LEU A 108 144.11 -73.77 51.38
N LEU A 109 143.92 -73.29 52.62
CA LEU A 109 144.41 -71.98 53.03
C LEU A 109 145.94 -71.94 53.04
N ASN A 110 146.60 -72.95 53.61
CA ASN A 110 148.05 -73.07 53.56
C ASN A 110 148.58 -73.18 52.12
N LEU A 111 147.90 -73.92 51.23
CA LEU A 111 148.29 -74.00 49.82
C LEU A 111 148.24 -72.63 49.12
N LEU A 112 147.17 -71.86 49.35
CA LEU A 112 147.02 -70.52 48.78
C LEU A 112 148.05 -69.53 49.36
N GLN A 113 148.36 -69.63 50.66
CA GLN A 113 149.40 -68.83 51.32
C GLN A 113 150.81 -69.21 50.86
N LEU A 114 151.13 -70.51 50.70
CA LEU A 114 152.42 -70.98 50.15
C LEU A 114 152.60 -70.53 48.69
N SER A 115 151.54 -70.54 47.87
CA SER A 115 151.60 -70.11 46.46
C SER A 115 151.85 -68.61 46.25
N LYS A 116 151.74 -67.80 47.31
CA LYS A 116 152.05 -66.36 47.30
C LYS A 116 153.51 -66.05 47.65
N SER A 117 154.31 -67.03 48.11
CA SER A 117 155.72 -66.84 48.44
C SER A 117 156.61 -66.79 47.18
N THR A 118 157.57 -65.85 47.13
CA THR A 118 158.28 -65.45 45.91
C THR A 118 159.58 -66.21 45.59
N THR A 119 159.97 -67.20 46.40
CA THR A 119 161.22 -67.98 46.21
C THR A 119 160.95 -69.42 45.77
N SER A 120 161.32 -69.75 44.53
CA SER A 120 161.03 -71.01 43.85
C SER A 120 162.11 -72.07 44.08
N SER A 121 162.03 -72.77 45.21
CA SER A 121 162.76 -74.03 45.42
C SER A 121 162.04 -75.18 44.70
N SER A 122 162.79 -76.09 44.07
CA SER A 122 162.22 -77.30 43.43
C SER A 122 161.41 -78.16 44.41
N LEU A 123 161.81 -78.18 45.69
CA LEU A 123 161.08 -78.80 46.79
C LEU A 123 159.75 -78.08 47.11
N LEU A 124 159.69 -76.75 46.98
CA LEU A 124 158.47 -75.97 47.22
C LEU A 124 157.46 -76.14 46.08
N LEU A 125 157.92 -76.19 44.83
CA LEU A 125 157.07 -76.51 43.67
C LEU A 125 156.55 -77.95 43.74
N ALA A 126 157.40 -78.91 44.13
CA ALA A 126 156.98 -80.28 44.38
C ALA A 126 155.98 -80.36 45.55
N GLY A 127 156.17 -79.58 46.61
CA GLY A 127 155.26 -79.48 47.75
C GLY A 127 153.89 -78.87 47.40
N ILE A 128 153.86 -77.81 46.58
CA ILE A 128 152.62 -77.23 46.04
C ILE A 128 151.92 -78.24 45.14
N GLU A 129 152.64 -78.95 44.28
CA GLU A 129 152.06 -79.94 43.38
C GLU A 129 151.52 -81.16 44.15
N GLN A 130 152.27 -81.67 45.14
CA GLN A 130 151.85 -82.77 46.01
C GLN A 130 150.60 -82.39 46.83
N LYS A 131 150.59 -81.21 47.47
CA LYS A 131 149.43 -80.71 48.23
C LYS A 131 148.24 -80.37 47.32
N SER A 132 148.46 -79.84 46.12
CA SER A 132 147.39 -79.60 45.13
C SER A 132 146.78 -80.91 44.63
N SER A 133 147.61 -81.96 44.45
CA SER A 133 147.15 -83.29 44.03
C SER A 133 146.25 -83.94 45.09
N GLN A 134 146.58 -83.80 46.38
CA GLN A 134 145.73 -84.27 47.49
C GLN A 134 144.34 -83.58 47.53
N LEU A 135 144.24 -82.36 47.03
CA LEU A 135 142.98 -81.59 47.00
C LEU A 135 142.20 -81.79 45.68
N LYS A 136 142.80 -82.42 44.67
CA LYS A 136 142.21 -82.63 43.34
C LYS A 136 140.91 -83.46 43.34
N PRO A 137 140.75 -84.54 44.15
CA PRO A 137 139.51 -85.31 44.17
C PRO A 137 138.33 -84.55 44.78
N ILE A 138 138.59 -83.51 45.57
CA ILE A 138 137.56 -82.87 46.39
C ILE A 138 136.78 -81.84 45.55
N PRO A 139 135.45 -81.95 45.46
CA PRO A 139 134.62 -81.05 44.64
C PRO A 139 134.17 -79.81 45.45
N PHE A 140 134.90 -78.69 45.34
CA PHE A 140 134.56 -77.44 46.04
C PHE A 140 133.13 -76.95 45.76
N LYS A 141 132.59 -77.22 44.57
CA LYS A 141 131.19 -76.93 44.19
C LYS A 141 130.14 -77.48 45.15
N LEU A 142 130.41 -78.60 45.84
CA LEU A 142 129.45 -79.23 46.75
C LEU A 142 129.29 -78.49 48.09
N ALA A 143 130.22 -77.61 48.46
CA ALA A 143 130.10 -76.79 49.66
C ALA A 143 128.91 -75.82 49.62
N ILE A 144 128.30 -75.62 48.44
CA ILE A 144 127.10 -74.81 48.25
C ILE A 144 125.96 -75.66 47.71
N ASN A 145 125.00 -75.94 48.60
CA ASN A 145 123.82 -76.70 48.27
C ASN A 145 122.67 -75.78 47.83
N LEU A 146 122.46 -75.67 46.52
CA LEU A 146 121.37 -74.91 45.91
C LEU A 146 119.98 -75.38 46.36
N ARG A 147 119.82 -76.65 46.77
CA ARG A 147 118.54 -77.18 47.27
C ARG A 147 118.13 -76.58 48.61
N LYS A 148 119.04 -75.99 49.39
CA LYS A 148 118.67 -75.31 50.66
C LYS A 148 117.76 -74.10 50.43
N ASN A 149 117.75 -73.52 49.22
CA ASN A 149 116.88 -72.40 48.87
C ASN A 149 115.40 -72.78 48.76
N SER A 150 115.05 -74.08 48.67
CA SER A 150 113.65 -74.54 48.70
C SER A 150 112.93 -74.15 49.99
N LYS A 151 113.65 -73.93 51.10
CA LYS A 151 113.06 -73.41 52.34
C LYS A 151 112.44 -72.03 52.19
N TYR A 152 112.84 -71.24 51.17
CA TYR A 152 112.27 -69.92 50.91
C TYR A 152 111.04 -69.97 50.00
N LEU A 153 110.80 -71.08 49.29
CA LEU A 153 109.58 -71.27 48.49
C LEU A 153 108.30 -71.24 49.34
N LYS A 154 108.38 -71.60 50.63
CA LYS A 154 107.24 -71.48 51.56
C LYS A 154 106.71 -70.05 51.71
N TYR A 155 107.58 -69.03 51.55
CA TYR A 155 107.14 -67.63 51.59
C TYR A 155 106.40 -67.23 50.32
N ALA A 156 106.70 -67.85 49.17
CA ALA A 156 105.97 -67.65 47.93
C ALA A 156 104.56 -68.27 47.94
N ALA A 157 104.29 -69.21 48.86
CA ALA A 157 102.96 -69.80 49.01
C ALA A 157 101.93 -68.83 49.63
N ILE A 158 102.37 -67.86 50.45
CA ILE A 158 101.48 -66.91 51.14
C ILE A 158 100.61 -66.08 50.16
N PRO A 159 101.19 -65.36 49.17
CA PRO A 159 100.38 -64.63 48.20
C PRO A 159 99.49 -65.55 47.34
N LEU A 160 99.92 -66.79 47.09
CA LEU A 160 99.20 -67.76 46.27
C LEU A 160 97.95 -68.30 46.98
N VAL A 161 98.03 -68.54 48.30
CA VAL A 161 96.87 -68.88 49.14
C VAL A 161 95.90 -67.71 49.23
N LEU A 162 96.40 -66.48 49.36
CA LEU A 162 95.56 -65.28 49.46
C LEU A 162 94.77 -65.05 48.15
N PHE A 163 95.41 -65.28 47.01
CA PHE A 163 94.73 -65.27 45.71
C PHE A 163 93.67 -66.38 45.58
N LEU A 164 93.96 -67.59 46.06
CA LEU A 164 93.04 -68.73 46.01
C LEU A 164 91.81 -68.52 46.90
N ILE A 165 91.97 -67.90 48.08
CA ILE A 165 90.86 -67.46 48.93
C ILE A 165 89.95 -66.49 48.16
N LEU A 166 90.52 -65.45 47.54
CA LEU A 166 89.74 -64.48 46.77
C LEU A 166 89.01 -65.12 45.58
N PHE A 167 89.60 -66.16 44.97
CA PHE A 167 88.98 -66.94 43.90
C PHE A 167 87.80 -67.79 44.39
N VAL A 168 87.95 -68.52 45.50
CA VAL A 168 86.90 -69.39 46.05
C VAL A 168 85.68 -68.60 46.54
N PHE A 169 85.89 -67.40 47.11
CA PHE A 169 84.78 -66.51 47.53
C PHE A 169 84.15 -65.71 46.37
N ASN A 170 84.53 -66.02 45.12
CA ASN A 170 84.08 -65.32 43.91
C ASN A 170 84.27 -63.80 44.00
N LYS A 171 85.35 -63.37 44.67
CA LYS A 171 85.75 -61.95 44.85
C LYS A 171 86.90 -61.57 43.93
N THR A 172 87.04 -62.26 42.79
CA THR A 172 88.02 -61.93 41.75
C THR A 172 87.82 -60.53 41.17
N SER A 173 86.59 -60.01 41.17
CA SER A 173 86.30 -58.62 40.77
C SER A 173 86.96 -57.57 41.66
N TRP A 174 87.23 -57.89 42.94
CA TRP A 174 87.96 -56.99 43.85
C TRP A 174 89.40 -56.80 43.44
N ILE A 175 89.98 -57.74 42.68
CA ILE A 175 91.31 -57.59 42.11
C ILE A 175 91.22 -56.90 40.76
N SER A 176 90.31 -57.33 39.86
CA SER A 176 90.22 -56.76 38.49
C SER A 176 89.78 -55.30 38.48
N ASP A 177 88.77 -54.95 39.27
CA ASP A 177 88.18 -53.62 39.24
C ASP A 177 89.10 -52.65 39.98
N SER A 178 89.70 -53.07 41.09
CA SER A 178 90.70 -52.28 41.82
C SER A 178 91.98 -52.11 41.02
N TYR A 179 92.41 -53.13 40.28
CA TYR A 179 93.54 -53.03 39.35
C TYR A 179 93.25 -51.97 38.27
N ASN A 180 92.08 -52.04 37.62
CA ASN A 180 91.69 -51.06 36.61
C ASN A 180 91.61 -49.65 37.18
N ARG A 181 91.14 -49.46 38.43
CA ARG A 181 91.06 -48.16 39.08
C ARG A 181 92.42 -47.61 39.54
N VAL A 182 93.31 -48.46 40.05
CA VAL A 182 94.66 -48.05 40.49
C VAL A 182 95.55 -47.72 39.29
N VAL A 183 95.46 -48.47 38.19
CA VAL A 183 96.21 -48.20 36.95
C VAL A 183 95.66 -46.97 36.23
N ASN A 184 94.33 -46.85 36.12
CA ASN A 184 93.68 -45.67 35.53
C ASN A 184 93.35 -44.63 36.61
N TYR A 185 94.36 -44.23 37.38
CA TYR A 185 94.18 -43.31 38.51
C TYR A 185 93.62 -41.94 38.11
N GLU A 186 93.63 -41.58 36.82
CA GLU A 186 93.13 -40.30 36.33
C GLU A 186 91.60 -40.22 36.10
N VAL A 187 90.90 -41.37 36.07
CA VAL A 187 89.46 -41.49 35.77
C VAL A 187 88.61 -41.43 37.05
N ALA A 188 87.53 -40.64 37.04
CA ALA A 188 86.59 -40.53 38.16
C ALA A 188 85.55 -41.66 38.12
N TYR A 189 85.45 -42.45 39.20
CA TYR A 189 84.49 -43.56 39.34
C TYR A 189 83.49 -43.25 40.47
N GLU A 190 82.19 -43.33 40.19
CA GLU A 190 81.09 -43.13 41.15
C GLU A 190 80.29 -44.44 41.36
N PRO A 191 79.67 -44.67 42.54
CA PRO A 191 78.91 -45.89 42.84
C PRO A 191 77.56 -45.95 42.07
N PRO A 192 77.05 -47.14 41.69
CA PRO A 192 75.81 -47.27 40.91
C PRO A 192 74.55 -46.87 41.71
N ALA A 193 73.66 -46.08 41.09
CA ALA A 193 72.43 -45.56 41.70
C ALA A 193 71.30 -46.62 41.81
N PRO A 194 70.51 -46.62 42.90
CA PRO A 194 69.56 -47.69 43.22
C PRO A 194 68.24 -47.73 42.41
N PHE A 195 67.83 -46.64 41.73
CA PHE A 195 66.66 -46.62 40.83
C PHE A 195 66.69 -45.44 39.82
N LYS A 196 65.86 -45.51 38.77
CA LYS A 196 65.69 -44.48 37.72
C LYS A 196 64.22 -44.05 37.57
N PHE A 197 64.00 -42.80 37.16
CA PHE A 197 62.66 -42.25 36.84
C PHE A 197 62.33 -42.38 35.34
N PHE A 198 61.10 -42.78 35.02
CA PHE A 198 60.54 -42.82 33.67
C PHE A 198 59.23 -42.03 33.60
N ILE A 199 59.12 -41.11 32.63
CA ILE A 199 57.85 -40.42 32.35
C ILE A 199 57.02 -41.29 31.41
N THR A 200 55.76 -41.55 31.74
CA THR A 200 54.87 -42.41 30.93
C THR A 200 53.97 -41.62 29.97
N ASN A 201 53.98 -40.29 30.01
CA ASN A 201 53.31 -39.44 29.03
C ASN A 201 53.95 -39.61 27.64
N SER A 202 53.13 -39.75 26.59
CA SER A 202 53.59 -39.90 25.20
C SER A 202 54.23 -38.63 24.63
N THR A 203 53.81 -37.45 25.10
CA THR A 203 54.39 -36.15 24.75
C THR A 203 54.35 -35.19 25.95
N LEU A 204 55.29 -34.24 26.00
CA LEU A 204 55.35 -33.16 27.00
C LEU A 204 54.85 -31.83 26.41
N ASN A 205 53.67 -31.87 25.78
CA ASN A 205 53.00 -30.70 25.24
C ASN A 205 51.63 -30.54 25.91
N VAL A 206 51.28 -29.32 26.29
CA VAL A 206 49.95 -28.99 26.84
C VAL A 206 49.39 -27.75 26.15
N PHE A 207 48.08 -27.70 25.94
CA PHE A 207 47.43 -26.50 25.43
C PHE A 207 47.39 -25.41 26.51
N GLU A 208 47.62 -24.16 26.12
CA GLU A 208 47.58 -23.01 27.04
C GLU A 208 46.29 -23.02 27.90
N ASN A 209 46.41 -22.74 29.21
CA ASN A 209 45.32 -22.75 30.19
C ASN A 209 44.62 -24.10 30.43
N THR A 210 45.22 -25.22 30.01
CA THR A 210 44.74 -26.57 30.37
C THR A 210 45.65 -27.23 31.40
N ASP A 211 45.10 -28.16 32.19
CA ASP A 211 45.85 -28.89 33.20
C ASP A 211 46.66 -30.01 32.55
N PHE A 212 47.92 -30.19 32.96
CA PHE A 212 48.77 -31.29 32.50
C PHE A 212 49.07 -32.26 33.64
N VAL A 213 48.61 -33.50 33.52
CA VAL A 213 48.93 -34.56 34.48
C VAL A 213 50.20 -35.29 34.02
N LEU A 214 51.31 -35.00 34.70
CA LEU A 214 52.58 -35.69 34.55
C LEU A 214 52.54 -37.02 35.32
N LYS A 215 52.81 -38.12 34.63
CA LYS A 215 52.83 -39.48 35.16
C LYS A 215 54.25 -40.04 35.14
N ILE A 216 54.70 -40.52 36.29
CA ILE A 216 56.09 -40.92 36.53
C ILE A 216 56.10 -42.33 37.12
N LYS A 217 57.03 -43.16 36.66
CA LYS A 217 57.27 -44.51 37.15
C LYS A 217 58.74 -44.70 37.53
N THR A 218 59.03 -45.30 38.67
CA THR A 218 60.41 -45.61 39.11
C THR A 218 60.72 -47.09 38.93
N THR A 219 61.90 -47.42 38.41
CA THR A 219 62.39 -48.81 38.26
C THR A 219 63.79 -48.95 38.86
N GLY A 220 63.99 -49.92 39.75
CA GLY A 220 65.27 -50.23 40.41
C GLY A 220 65.08 -51.16 41.61
N ASP A 221 66.18 -51.44 42.33
CA ASP A 221 66.19 -52.35 43.49
C ASP A 221 65.52 -51.75 44.74
N VAL A 222 65.28 -50.43 44.72
CA VAL A 222 64.61 -49.67 45.81
C VAL A 222 63.52 -48.77 45.21
N ILE A 223 62.31 -48.85 45.75
CA ILE A 223 61.19 -47.97 45.38
C ILE A 223 61.14 -46.82 46.41
N PRO A 224 61.21 -45.54 45.99
CA PRO A 224 61.07 -44.42 46.92
C PRO A 224 59.63 -44.30 47.45
N ASP A 225 59.45 -43.99 48.73
CA ASP A 225 58.11 -43.78 49.32
C ASP A 225 57.47 -42.47 48.86
N ASN A 226 58.30 -41.42 48.70
CA ASN A 226 57.91 -40.09 48.26
C ASN A 226 58.88 -39.58 47.20
N ALA A 227 58.35 -38.89 46.20
CA ALA A 227 59.12 -38.21 45.18
C ALA A 227 58.65 -36.76 45.08
N THR A 228 59.57 -35.86 44.73
CA THR A 228 59.33 -34.42 44.62
C THR A 228 59.64 -33.92 43.23
N ILE A 229 58.94 -32.89 42.78
CA ILE A 229 59.20 -32.19 41.53
C ILE A 229 59.65 -30.77 41.83
N LYS A 230 60.69 -30.32 41.15
CA LYS A 230 61.28 -28.99 41.28
C LYS A 230 61.16 -28.24 39.96
N TYR A 231 60.50 -27.09 39.98
CA TYR A 231 60.38 -26.16 38.86
C TYR A 231 60.18 -24.74 39.41
N ASN A 232 60.55 -23.69 38.67
CA ASN A 232 60.47 -22.28 39.11
C ASN A 232 61.07 -21.99 40.50
N ASN A 233 62.16 -22.69 40.88
CA ASN A 233 62.79 -22.65 42.21
C ASN A 233 61.93 -23.15 43.39
N GLU A 234 60.76 -23.72 43.14
CA GLU A 234 59.88 -24.30 44.15
C GLU A 234 59.92 -25.84 44.09
N VAL A 235 59.60 -26.49 45.20
CA VAL A 235 59.62 -27.96 45.33
C VAL A 235 58.24 -28.43 45.79
N TYR A 236 57.66 -29.35 45.05
CA TYR A 236 56.33 -29.91 45.31
C TYR A 236 56.39 -31.43 45.49
N PHE A 237 55.56 -31.97 46.35
CA PHE A 237 55.42 -33.42 46.50
C PHE A 237 54.55 -34.00 45.39
N LEU A 238 54.99 -35.11 44.82
CA LEU A 238 54.23 -35.89 43.85
C LEU A 238 53.18 -36.73 44.57
N LYS A 239 52.00 -36.90 43.96
CA LYS A 239 50.95 -37.78 44.46
C LYS A 239 51.31 -39.23 44.16
N ASN A 240 51.47 -40.06 45.20
CA ASN A 240 51.72 -41.49 45.03
C ASN A 240 50.42 -42.20 44.62
N THR A 241 50.42 -42.87 43.47
CA THR A 241 49.25 -43.57 42.90
C THR A 241 49.38 -45.09 42.91
N GLY A 242 50.55 -45.63 43.28
CA GLY A 242 50.84 -47.06 43.33
C GLY A 242 52.33 -47.33 43.60
N PRO A 243 52.76 -48.59 43.80
CA PRO A 243 54.16 -48.92 44.07
C PRO A 243 55.08 -48.43 42.94
N GLY A 244 55.84 -47.36 43.22
CA GLY A 244 56.74 -46.73 42.24
C GLY A 244 56.04 -45.93 41.15
N GLU A 245 54.77 -45.53 41.33
CA GLU A 245 54.01 -44.69 40.40
C GLU A 245 53.59 -43.38 41.08
N PHE A 246 53.88 -42.26 40.41
CA PHE A 246 53.66 -40.91 40.91
C PHE A 246 52.98 -40.04 39.86
N GLU A 247 52.11 -39.14 40.30
CA GLU A 247 51.45 -38.16 39.44
C GLU A 247 51.62 -36.73 39.98
N TYR A 248 51.69 -35.77 39.06
CA TYR A 248 51.64 -34.34 39.36
C TYR A 248 50.78 -33.61 38.35
N THR A 249 49.85 -32.81 38.83
CA THR A 249 49.02 -31.97 37.96
C THR A 249 49.59 -30.57 37.96
N PHE A 250 50.08 -30.13 36.80
CA PHE A 250 50.32 -28.72 36.58
C PHE A 250 49.00 -28.05 36.19
N VAL A 251 48.58 -27.05 36.96
CA VAL A 251 47.28 -26.38 36.77
C VAL A 251 47.42 -25.18 35.83
N GLN A 252 46.57 -25.11 34.80
CA GLN A 252 46.44 -23.99 33.85
C GLN A 252 47.77 -23.39 33.36
N LEU A 253 48.60 -24.19 32.68
CA LEU A 253 49.91 -23.71 32.21
C LEU A 253 49.79 -22.59 31.17
N LYS A 254 50.49 -21.46 31.43
CA LYS A 254 50.53 -20.30 30.52
C LYS A 254 51.85 -20.14 29.77
N LYS A 255 52.95 -20.66 30.32
CA LYS A 255 54.30 -20.54 29.73
C LYS A 255 55.03 -21.88 29.81
N PRO A 256 55.92 -22.17 28.84
CA PRO A 256 56.81 -23.32 28.93
C PRO A 256 57.64 -23.27 30.22
N LEU A 257 57.88 -24.43 30.83
CA LEU A 257 58.68 -24.53 32.04
C LEU A 257 59.52 -25.80 32.06
N GLU A 258 60.67 -25.70 32.71
CA GLU A 258 61.61 -26.79 32.93
C GLU A 258 61.42 -27.35 34.33
N PHE A 259 61.42 -28.68 34.47
CA PHE A 259 61.24 -29.36 35.75
C PHE A 259 62.21 -30.54 35.94
N ILE A 260 62.54 -30.83 37.19
CA ILE A 260 63.39 -31.96 37.62
C ILE A 260 62.63 -32.77 38.67
N ILE A 261 62.75 -34.09 38.63
CA ILE A 261 62.17 -35.00 39.63
C ILE A 261 63.28 -35.47 40.57
N SER A 262 63.02 -35.47 41.87
CA SER A 262 64.00 -35.81 42.91
C SER A 262 63.38 -36.74 43.96
N ALA A 263 64.08 -37.83 44.30
CA ALA A 263 63.74 -38.72 45.42
C ALA A 263 65.00 -39.39 45.98
N ASN A 264 65.11 -39.52 47.31
CA ASN A 264 66.23 -40.17 48.00
C ASN A 264 67.62 -39.76 47.49
N ASN A 265 67.86 -38.44 47.30
CA ASN A 265 69.08 -37.83 46.77
C ASN A 265 69.45 -38.19 45.31
N ILE A 266 68.51 -38.77 44.55
CA ILE A 266 68.66 -39.04 43.10
C ILE A 266 67.80 -38.04 42.34
N ASN A 267 68.41 -37.37 41.37
CA ASN A 267 67.74 -36.41 40.49
C ASN A 267 67.56 -37.01 39.09
N SER A 268 66.43 -36.73 38.45
CA SER A 268 66.26 -36.97 37.02
C SER A 268 67.07 -35.97 36.19
N ILE A 269 67.20 -36.25 34.89
CA ILE A 269 67.55 -35.20 33.92
C ILE A 269 66.45 -34.11 33.93
N PRO A 270 66.77 -32.87 33.56
CA PRO A 270 65.77 -31.83 33.35
C PRO A 270 64.85 -32.18 32.16
N TYR A 271 63.54 -31.93 32.34
CA TYR A 271 62.52 -32.10 31.31
C TYR A 271 61.84 -30.77 31.01
N ASN A 272 61.49 -30.53 29.75
CA ASN A 272 60.84 -29.30 29.31
C ASN A 272 59.37 -29.56 28.93
N LEU A 273 58.44 -28.88 29.59
CA LEU A 273 57.01 -28.92 29.29
C LEU A 273 56.67 -27.73 28.39
N SER A 274 56.34 -28.01 27.13
CA SER A 274 56.03 -26.97 26.14
C SER A 274 54.55 -26.63 26.14
N VAL A 275 54.22 -25.33 26.08
CA VAL A 275 52.85 -24.84 26.00
C VAL A 275 52.51 -24.49 24.55
N VAL A 276 51.48 -25.15 24.01
CA VAL A 276 50.98 -24.93 22.66
C VAL A 276 49.92 -23.80 22.70
N PRO A 277 50.13 -22.68 21.98
CA PRO A 277 49.17 -21.58 21.97
C PRO A 277 47.87 -21.98 21.27
N ILE A 278 46.75 -21.66 21.92
CA ILE A 278 45.41 -21.86 21.38
C ILE A 278 44.88 -20.55 20.76
N PRO A 279 44.09 -20.62 19.67
CA PRO A 279 43.45 -19.44 19.12
C PRO A 279 42.37 -18.95 20.09
N ALA A 280 42.28 -17.63 20.28
CA ALA A 280 41.31 -17.03 21.19
C ALA A 280 40.69 -15.76 20.58
N LEU A 281 39.37 -15.63 20.71
CA LEU A 281 38.59 -14.46 20.33
C LEU A 281 38.59 -13.46 21.50
N LEU A 282 39.17 -12.29 21.27
CA LEU A 282 39.31 -11.25 22.30
C LEU A 282 38.06 -10.37 22.38
N ASN A 283 37.57 -9.93 21.23
CA ASN A 283 36.38 -9.10 21.09
C ASN A 283 35.87 -9.24 19.66
N PHE A 284 34.59 -8.98 19.44
CA PHE A 284 34.07 -8.73 18.10
C PHE A 284 33.04 -7.62 18.12
N GLU A 285 32.98 -6.88 17.03
CA GLU A 285 32.04 -5.79 16.83
C GLU A 285 31.24 -6.05 15.56
N MET A 286 29.95 -5.79 15.62
CA MET A 286 29.03 -5.88 14.49
C MET A 286 28.52 -4.47 14.19
N LYS A 287 28.92 -3.93 13.04
CA LYS A 287 28.45 -2.63 12.54
C LYS A 287 27.23 -2.87 11.65
N LEU A 288 26.12 -2.23 12.01
CA LEU A 288 24.84 -2.30 11.33
C LEU A 288 24.62 -1.01 10.57
N ASP A 289 24.78 -1.08 9.25
CA ASP A 289 24.48 0.00 8.30
C ASP A 289 23.06 -0.23 7.76
N TYR A 290 22.12 0.56 8.27
CA TYR A 290 20.69 0.36 7.99
C TYR A 290 20.31 0.98 6.64
N PRO A 291 19.34 0.39 5.91
CA PRO A 291 18.90 0.97 4.65
C PRO A 291 18.37 2.40 4.83
N THR A 292 18.77 3.30 3.94
CA THR A 292 18.49 4.75 4.03
C THR A 292 16.99 5.09 4.14
N TYR A 293 16.13 4.29 3.51
CA TYR A 293 14.67 4.51 3.54
C TYR A 293 14.06 4.32 4.94
N THR A 294 14.72 3.54 5.81
CA THR A 294 14.25 3.31 7.19
C THR A 294 14.50 4.48 8.15
N LYS A 295 15.30 5.48 7.72
CA LYS A 295 15.73 6.65 8.52
C LYS A 295 16.37 6.29 9.89
N LYS A 296 16.82 5.05 10.07
CA LYS A 296 17.54 4.62 11.27
C LYS A 296 19.00 5.05 11.23
N THR A 297 19.55 5.38 12.39
CA THR A 297 20.98 5.67 12.54
C THR A 297 21.76 4.38 12.68
N ASP A 298 22.92 4.29 12.03
CA ASP A 298 23.81 3.14 12.12
C ASP A 298 24.18 2.81 13.58
N GLU A 299 24.23 1.51 13.88
CA GLU A 299 24.47 1.00 15.23
C GLU A 299 25.72 0.12 15.26
N ILE A 300 26.49 0.19 16.34
CA ILE A 300 27.64 -0.70 16.58
C ILE A 300 27.36 -1.54 17.82
N LEU A 301 27.17 -2.84 17.60
CA LEU A 301 27.00 -3.81 18.68
C LEU A 301 28.35 -4.42 19.04
N LYS A 302 28.76 -4.27 20.30
CA LYS A 302 30.01 -4.82 20.82
C LYS A 302 29.75 -6.12 21.57
N SER A 303 30.52 -7.15 21.24
CA SER A 303 30.47 -8.48 21.87
C SER A 303 29.10 -9.17 21.81
N SER A 304 28.23 -8.77 20.88
CA SER A 304 26.93 -9.40 20.60
C SER A 304 26.84 -9.78 19.13
N GLY A 305 26.58 -11.06 18.85
CA GLY A 305 26.40 -11.58 17.49
C GLY A 305 24.93 -11.76 17.14
N ASN A 306 24.04 -11.54 18.10
CA ASN A 306 22.60 -11.57 17.86
C ASN A 306 22.08 -10.14 17.66
N ALA A 307 21.29 -9.94 16.62
CA ALA A 307 20.58 -8.68 16.39
C ALA A 307 19.28 -8.90 15.63
N THR A 308 18.35 -7.97 15.80
CA THR A 308 17.13 -7.89 15.01
C THR A 308 17.22 -6.67 14.11
N ILE A 309 17.29 -6.87 12.80
CA ILE A 309 17.61 -5.84 11.82
C ILE A 309 16.56 -5.77 10.71
N PRO A 310 16.32 -4.60 10.11
CA PRO A 310 15.53 -4.48 8.88
C PRO A 310 16.16 -5.27 7.72
N GLU A 311 15.32 -5.73 6.80
CA GLU A 311 15.74 -6.36 5.56
C GLU A 311 16.66 -5.44 4.73
N GLY A 312 17.75 -6.00 4.19
CA GLY A 312 18.72 -5.25 3.39
C GLY A 312 19.78 -4.50 4.19
N THR A 313 19.78 -4.59 5.53
CA THR A 313 20.86 -4.06 6.37
C THR A 313 22.20 -4.66 5.97
N LYS A 314 23.20 -3.80 5.77
CA LYS A 314 24.58 -4.20 5.53
C LYS A 314 25.26 -4.42 6.88
N VAL A 315 25.74 -5.64 7.11
CA VAL A 315 26.39 -5.99 8.37
C VAL A 315 27.87 -6.21 8.11
N SER A 316 28.71 -5.53 8.89
CA SER A 316 30.17 -5.68 8.86
C SER A 316 30.66 -6.19 10.21
N TRP A 317 31.25 -7.39 10.21
CA TRP A 317 31.86 -8.02 11.39
C TRP A 317 33.33 -7.68 11.47
N VAL A 318 33.75 -7.23 12.65
CA VAL A 318 35.16 -6.97 12.99
C VAL A 318 35.53 -7.86 14.16
N VAL A 319 36.32 -8.91 13.91
CA VAL A 319 36.70 -9.89 14.94
C VAL A 319 38.17 -9.71 15.32
N TYR A 320 38.41 -9.42 16.60
CA TYR A 320 39.75 -9.29 17.18
C TYR A 320 40.16 -10.61 17.83
N THR A 321 41.31 -11.15 17.44
CA THR A 321 41.75 -12.48 17.87
C THR A 321 43.22 -12.50 18.27
N ARG A 322 43.60 -13.48 19.10
CA ARG A 322 44.98 -13.76 19.51
C ARG A 322 45.36 -15.18 19.11
N ASN A 323 46.59 -15.36 18.61
CA ASN A 323 47.12 -16.66 18.20
C ASN A 323 46.24 -17.40 17.18
N THR A 324 45.52 -16.64 16.33
CA THR A 324 44.58 -17.14 15.34
C THR A 324 45.07 -16.83 13.92
N ASP A 325 45.10 -17.86 13.09
CA ASP A 325 45.51 -17.75 11.68
C ASP A 325 44.30 -17.59 10.76
N VAL A 326 43.20 -18.27 11.09
CA VAL A 326 41.97 -18.29 10.28
C VAL A 326 40.76 -18.14 11.18
N VAL A 327 39.84 -17.27 10.76
CA VAL A 327 38.48 -17.16 11.32
C VAL A 327 37.49 -17.50 10.21
N GLU A 328 36.54 -18.39 10.48
CA GLU A 328 35.55 -18.83 9.50
C GLU A 328 34.13 -18.58 10.02
N PHE A 329 33.24 -18.15 9.13
CA PHE A 329 31.81 -18.22 9.30
C PHE A 329 31.32 -19.60 8.85
N LYS A 330 30.67 -20.34 9.74
CA LYS A 330 29.94 -21.56 9.37
C LYS A 330 28.45 -21.26 9.34
N THR A 331 27.84 -21.51 8.20
CA THR A 331 26.39 -21.52 8.04
C THR A 331 25.95 -22.97 7.80
N LYS A 332 24.65 -23.21 7.71
CA LYS A 332 24.09 -24.54 7.44
C LYS A 332 24.62 -25.17 6.13
N ASP A 333 24.96 -24.33 5.17
CA ASP A 333 25.24 -24.66 3.77
C ASP A 333 26.63 -24.27 3.29
N SER A 334 27.38 -23.46 4.03
CA SER A 334 28.65 -22.90 3.57
C SER A 334 29.62 -22.63 4.71
N VAL A 335 30.91 -22.65 4.38
CA VAL A 335 32.00 -22.20 5.26
C VAL A 335 32.73 -21.07 4.55
N ILE A 336 32.79 -19.90 5.17
CA ILE A 336 33.28 -18.66 4.57
C ILE A 336 34.43 -18.13 5.42
N SER A 337 35.65 -18.11 4.91
CA SER A 337 36.81 -17.56 5.63
C SER A 337 36.79 -16.03 5.62
N MET A 338 36.98 -15.40 6.78
CA MET A 338 37.08 -13.94 6.91
C MET A 338 38.44 -13.44 6.39
N LYS A 339 38.47 -12.20 5.89
CA LYS A 339 39.73 -11.57 5.44
C LYS A 339 40.52 -11.09 6.66
N LYS A 340 41.76 -11.54 6.80
CA LYS A 340 42.69 -11.09 7.84
C LYS A 340 43.27 -9.71 7.50
N ASN A 341 43.24 -8.79 8.45
CA ASN A 341 43.81 -7.45 8.35
C ASN A 341 44.63 -7.14 9.61
N GLU A 342 45.97 -7.24 9.51
CA GLU A 342 46.96 -7.10 10.60
C GLU A 342 46.59 -7.82 11.91
N THR A 343 45.75 -7.21 12.75
CA THR A 343 45.32 -7.68 14.08
C THR A 343 43.86 -8.13 14.18
N ASN A 344 43.05 -7.98 13.12
CA ASN A 344 41.62 -8.34 13.11
C ASN A 344 41.19 -9.07 11.83
N PHE A 345 39.96 -9.57 11.84
CA PHE A 345 39.32 -10.22 10.70
C PHE A 345 38.04 -9.49 10.34
N LEU A 346 37.81 -9.31 9.03
CA LEU A 346 36.72 -8.54 8.47
C LEU A 346 35.89 -9.39 7.52
N TYR A 347 34.58 -9.26 7.64
CA TYR A 347 33.60 -9.82 6.72
C TYR A 347 32.40 -8.89 6.61
N GLU A 348 31.87 -8.72 5.40
CA GLU A 348 30.70 -7.88 5.14
C GLU A 348 29.66 -8.66 4.33
N LYS A 349 28.39 -8.51 4.68
CA LYS A 349 27.28 -9.15 3.97
C LYS A 349 25.99 -8.34 4.12
N ASN A 350 25.22 -8.25 3.04
CA ASN A 350 23.84 -7.75 3.09
C ASN A 350 22.89 -8.88 3.51
N ILE A 351 22.02 -8.61 4.48
CA ILE A 351 21.15 -9.63 5.09
C ILE A 351 19.69 -9.38 4.69
N TYR A 352 19.11 -10.30 3.94
CA TYR A 352 17.73 -10.21 3.44
C TYR A 352 16.76 -11.19 4.14
N THR A 353 17.29 -12.24 4.76
CA THR A 353 16.52 -13.26 5.48
C THR A 353 17.19 -13.58 6.80
N ASN A 354 16.46 -14.22 7.72
CA ASN A 354 17.05 -14.72 8.96
C ASN A 354 18.31 -15.53 8.66
N TRP A 355 19.36 -15.27 9.42
CA TRP A 355 20.67 -15.84 9.15
C TRP A 355 21.30 -16.36 10.44
N ASP A 356 21.35 -17.69 10.54
CA ASP A 356 22.05 -18.40 11.62
C ASP A 356 23.49 -18.66 11.17
N TYR A 357 24.45 -18.34 12.04
CA TYR A 357 25.85 -18.47 11.72
C TYR A 357 26.68 -18.80 12.97
N GLU A 358 27.82 -19.45 12.75
CA GLU A 358 28.81 -19.69 13.79
C GLU A 358 30.14 -19.05 13.41
N ILE A 359 30.84 -18.45 14.39
CA ILE A 359 32.20 -17.95 14.22
C ILE A 359 33.15 -18.98 14.81
N THR A 360 34.05 -19.52 13.99
CA THR A 360 35.09 -20.45 14.44
C THR A 360 36.49 -19.86 14.33
N THR A 361 37.34 -20.12 15.33
CA THR A 361 38.75 -19.71 15.34
C THR A 361 39.67 -20.91 15.17
N SER A 362 40.69 -20.76 14.33
CA SER A 362 41.67 -21.81 14.03
C SER A 362 43.10 -21.26 13.94
N ASN A 363 44.07 -22.09 14.31
CA ASN A 363 45.49 -21.87 14.05
C ASN A 363 46.18 -23.15 13.55
N LYS A 364 47.50 -23.11 13.34
CA LYS A 364 48.27 -24.29 12.89
C LYS A 364 48.15 -25.53 13.79
N ASN A 365 47.89 -25.36 15.08
CA ASN A 365 47.89 -26.43 16.07
C ASN A 365 46.50 -26.98 16.37
N VAL A 366 45.47 -26.12 16.31
CA VAL A 366 44.08 -26.48 16.66
C VAL A 366 43.11 -25.85 15.67
N LYS A 367 42.18 -26.66 15.15
CA LYS A 367 41.12 -26.22 14.22
C LYS A 367 39.79 -26.10 14.95
N ASN A 368 39.01 -25.08 14.61
CA ASN A 368 37.66 -24.82 15.14
C ASN A 368 37.59 -24.87 16.67
N TYR A 369 38.54 -24.22 17.35
CA TYR A 369 38.68 -24.33 18.80
C TYR A 369 37.54 -23.62 19.55
N GLU A 370 37.35 -22.32 19.30
CA GLU A 370 36.13 -21.63 19.72
C GLU A 370 35.09 -21.77 18.61
N ASN A 371 33.86 -22.10 18.98
CA ASN A 371 32.72 -22.15 18.09
C ASN A 371 31.53 -21.43 18.75
N LEU A 372 31.22 -20.22 18.27
CA LEU A 372 30.18 -19.38 18.85
C LEU A 372 29.03 -19.23 17.86
N SER A 373 27.86 -19.78 18.20
CA SER A 373 26.64 -19.71 17.38
C SER A 373 25.84 -18.45 17.68
N PHE A 374 25.38 -17.79 16.63
CA PHE A 374 24.62 -16.54 16.67
C PHE A 374 23.51 -16.54 15.62
N ASN A 375 22.56 -15.61 15.75
CA ASN A 375 21.45 -15.46 14.83
C ASN A 375 21.12 -13.99 14.53
N LEU A 376 20.89 -13.67 13.26
CA LEU A 376 20.27 -12.41 12.84
C LEU A 376 18.81 -12.63 12.49
N ASN A 377 17.92 -11.93 13.19
CA ASN A 377 16.49 -11.90 12.88
C ASN A 377 16.21 -10.73 11.94
N VAL A 378 15.65 -11.02 10.77
CA VAL A 378 15.28 -9.99 9.79
C VAL A 378 13.81 -9.64 9.93
N ILE A 379 13.54 -8.35 10.07
CA ILE A 379 12.19 -7.79 9.96
C ILE A 379 12.00 -7.32 8.52
N LYS A 380 11.08 -7.99 7.82
CA LYS A 380 10.65 -7.60 6.48
C LYS A 380 9.76 -6.37 6.54
N ASP A 381 9.91 -5.56 5.51
CA ASP A 381 9.14 -4.34 5.29
C ASP A 381 7.68 -4.68 4.90
N GLN A 382 6.71 -3.99 5.50
CA GLN A 382 5.28 -4.29 5.32
C GLN A 382 4.74 -3.62 4.05
N TYR A 383 3.55 -4.03 3.61
CA TYR A 383 2.85 -3.29 2.55
C TYR A 383 2.15 -2.08 3.19
N PRO A 384 2.00 -0.97 2.46
CA PRO A 384 1.30 0.19 2.98
C PRO A 384 -0.18 -0.16 3.22
N GLU A 385 -0.76 0.34 4.31
CA GLU A 385 -2.16 0.15 4.66
C GLU A 385 -3.01 1.30 4.12
N LEU A 386 -4.13 0.98 3.48
CA LEU A 386 -5.10 1.93 2.94
C LEU A 386 -6.49 1.61 3.48
N ASN A 387 -7.03 2.48 4.32
CA ASN A 387 -8.39 2.39 4.81
C ASN A 387 -9.23 3.51 4.20
N LEU A 388 -10.19 3.15 3.35
CA LEU A 388 -10.96 4.09 2.54
C LEU A 388 -12.44 4.02 2.89
N LYS A 389 -13.05 5.18 3.12
CA LYS A 389 -14.49 5.38 3.25
C LYS A 389 -15.02 6.14 2.03
N SER A 390 -16.16 5.72 1.52
CA SER A 390 -16.83 6.37 0.39
C SER A 390 -18.25 6.78 0.78
N GLU A 391 -18.63 8.00 0.43
CA GLU A 391 -19.99 8.52 0.63
C GLU A 391 -20.51 9.12 -0.67
N LYS A 392 -21.82 9.04 -0.86
CA LYS A 392 -22.52 9.59 -2.04
C LYS A 392 -23.62 10.52 -1.58
N ASP A 393 -23.66 11.72 -2.15
CA ASP A 393 -24.76 12.64 -1.89
C ASP A 393 -26.06 12.08 -2.48
N SER A 394 -27.14 12.11 -1.69
CA SER A 394 -28.46 11.69 -2.17
C SER A 394 -29.01 12.66 -3.22
N ILE A 395 -28.58 13.92 -3.19
CA ILE A 395 -29.03 15.00 -4.07
C ILE A 395 -28.11 15.09 -5.31
N ASP A 396 -26.80 14.92 -5.15
CA ASP A 396 -25.83 14.86 -6.24
C ASP A 396 -25.28 13.44 -6.48
N ASN A 397 -25.79 12.79 -7.53
CA ASN A 397 -25.35 11.45 -7.92
C ASN A 397 -24.14 11.44 -8.85
N GLN A 398 -23.60 12.61 -9.21
CA GLN A 398 -22.49 12.79 -10.15
C GLN A 398 -21.18 13.16 -9.46
N THR A 399 -21.16 13.12 -8.13
CA THR A 399 -19.94 13.25 -7.32
C THR A 399 -19.86 12.14 -6.27
N LEU A 400 -18.71 11.47 -6.18
CA LEU A 400 -18.41 10.49 -5.14
C LEU A 400 -17.34 11.07 -4.20
N TYR A 401 -17.60 11.04 -2.90
CA TYR A 401 -16.69 11.56 -1.89
C TYR A 401 -15.91 10.42 -1.23
N PHE A 402 -14.61 10.62 -1.06
CA PHE A 402 -13.70 9.64 -0.48
C PHE A 402 -12.91 10.26 0.65
N TYR A 403 -12.79 9.51 1.75
CA TYR A 403 -11.90 9.82 2.85
C TYR A 403 -11.02 8.61 3.12
N GLY A 404 -9.71 8.78 2.92
CA GLY A 404 -8.72 7.72 3.07
C GLY A 404 -7.74 8.01 4.19
N LYS A 405 -7.44 6.98 5.00
CA LYS A 405 -6.31 6.96 5.93
C LYS A 405 -5.25 6.04 5.35
N ILE A 406 -4.04 6.54 5.22
CA ILE A 406 -2.90 5.78 4.69
C ILE A 406 -1.80 5.72 5.74
N SER A 407 -1.18 4.55 5.87
CA SER A 407 -0.09 4.36 6.82
C SER A 407 0.90 3.31 6.37
N ASP A 408 2.14 3.47 6.79
CA ASP A 408 3.26 2.58 6.49
C ASP A 408 4.22 2.51 7.70
N ASP A 409 5.09 1.50 7.79
CA ASP A 409 6.03 1.38 8.90
C ASP A 409 7.33 2.19 8.76
N TYR A 410 7.71 2.63 7.55
CA TYR A 410 8.88 3.49 7.33
C TYR A 410 8.57 4.78 6.56
N GLY A 411 7.50 4.80 5.76
CA GLY A 411 6.95 6.02 5.19
C GLY A 411 6.36 5.85 3.80
N LEU A 412 5.51 6.80 3.43
CA LEU A 412 4.78 6.81 2.17
C LEU A 412 5.54 7.58 1.08
N THR A 413 5.41 7.14 -0.18
CA THR A 413 6.07 7.81 -1.32
C THR A 413 5.08 8.55 -2.21
N LYS A 414 3.99 7.88 -2.62
CA LYS A 414 3.00 8.45 -3.56
C LYS A 414 1.62 7.82 -3.35
N LEU A 415 0.59 8.63 -3.54
CA LEU A 415 -0.80 8.20 -3.68
C LEU A 415 -1.29 8.62 -5.06
N ARG A 416 -1.91 7.70 -5.79
CA ARG A 416 -2.55 8.00 -7.07
C ARG A 416 -3.92 7.35 -7.15
N MET A 417 -4.82 8.01 -7.86
CA MET A 417 -6.06 7.41 -8.32
C MET A 417 -5.87 6.94 -9.75
N VAL A 418 -6.24 5.69 -10.01
CA VAL A 418 -6.20 5.05 -11.33
C VAL A 418 -7.63 4.99 -11.84
N TYR A 419 -7.90 5.46 -13.06
CA TYR A 419 -9.24 5.42 -13.66
C TYR A 419 -9.18 5.07 -15.14
N TYR A 420 -10.18 4.36 -15.64
CA TYR A 420 -10.30 3.91 -17.02
C TYR A 420 -11.76 3.69 -17.40
N ASP A 421 -12.04 3.69 -18.71
CA ASP A 421 -13.33 3.31 -19.27
C ASP A 421 -13.52 1.78 -19.12
N SER A 422 -14.64 1.36 -18.53
CA SER A 422 -14.96 -0.07 -18.33
C SER A 422 -14.95 -0.87 -19.63
N ASP A 423 -15.25 -0.26 -20.78
CA ASP A 423 -15.25 -0.92 -22.09
C ASP A 423 -13.84 -0.95 -22.73
N LYS A 424 -12.90 -0.13 -22.23
CA LYS A 424 -11.52 0.00 -22.72
C LYS A 424 -10.51 -0.10 -21.58
N THR A 425 -10.39 -1.29 -21.01
CA THR A 425 -9.52 -1.59 -19.86
C THR A 425 -8.02 -1.38 -20.11
N GLU A 426 -7.60 -1.20 -21.38
CA GLU A 426 -6.21 -0.96 -21.76
C GLU A 426 -5.80 0.53 -21.70
N ASP A 427 -6.75 1.49 -21.75
CA ASP A 427 -6.46 2.94 -21.73
C ASP A 427 -6.51 3.50 -20.30
N VAL A 428 -5.53 3.09 -19.48
CA VAL A 428 -5.47 3.44 -18.05
C VAL A 428 -4.87 4.83 -17.83
N LYS A 429 -5.62 5.69 -17.12
CA LYS A 429 -5.20 7.04 -16.74
C LYS A 429 -4.95 7.14 -15.23
N PHE A 430 -4.11 8.09 -14.84
CA PHE A 430 -3.69 8.28 -13.44
C PHE A 430 -3.78 9.74 -13.04
N LYS A 431 -4.29 10.03 -11.84
CA LYS A 431 -4.22 11.34 -11.17
C LYS A 431 -3.47 11.18 -9.86
N ASN A 432 -2.40 11.96 -9.67
CA ASN A 432 -1.66 11.98 -8.42
C ASN A 432 -2.39 12.82 -7.37
N ILE A 433 -2.43 12.31 -6.14
CA ILE A 433 -2.99 13.00 -4.97
C ILE A 433 -1.83 13.37 -4.05
N GLU A 434 -1.77 14.62 -3.64
CA GLU A 434 -0.70 15.13 -2.77
C GLU A 434 -0.85 14.53 -1.37
N ILE A 435 0.26 14.00 -0.84
CA ILE A 435 0.34 13.38 0.50
C ILE A 435 1.65 13.77 1.18
N ASN A 436 1.64 13.76 2.51
CA ASN A 436 2.82 13.86 3.34
C ASN A 436 3.62 12.55 3.28
N LYS A 437 4.93 12.64 3.03
CA LYS A 437 5.86 11.49 2.95
C LYS A 437 6.27 10.98 4.34
N THR A 438 5.28 10.79 5.21
CA THR A 438 5.39 10.36 6.61
C THR A 438 4.87 8.93 6.77
N GLU A 439 5.00 8.36 7.97
CA GLU A 439 4.46 7.02 8.33
C GLU A 439 2.91 6.98 8.29
N PHE A 440 2.26 8.13 8.37
CA PHE A 440 0.81 8.27 8.38
C PHE A 440 0.40 9.55 7.67
N ASP A 441 -0.70 9.50 6.93
CA ASP A 441 -1.39 10.67 6.38
C ASP A 441 -2.88 10.40 6.15
N GLU A 442 -3.65 11.47 5.97
CA GLU A 442 -5.08 11.39 5.63
C GLU A 442 -5.37 12.24 4.39
N PHE A 443 -6.24 11.75 3.51
CA PHE A 443 -6.65 12.49 2.32
C PHE A 443 -8.16 12.49 2.14
N ILE A 444 -8.66 13.58 1.56
CA ILE A 444 -10.04 13.70 1.09
C ILE A 444 -9.99 13.92 -0.41
N TYR A 445 -10.82 13.19 -1.15
CA TYR A 445 -10.90 13.31 -2.60
C TYR A 445 -12.37 13.25 -3.06
N ALA A 446 -12.71 14.03 -4.08
CA ALA A 446 -14.00 13.97 -4.76
C ALA A 446 -13.77 13.51 -6.20
N PHE A 447 -14.53 12.53 -6.68
CA PHE A 447 -14.50 12.07 -8.07
C PHE A 447 -15.79 12.48 -8.78
N PRO A 448 -15.74 13.10 -9.99
CA PRO A 448 -14.57 13.29 -10.86
C PRO A 448 -13.70 14.53 -10.60
N ALA A 449 -14.15 15.49 -9.76
CA ALA A 449 -13.47 16.77 -9.51
C ALA A 449 -13.01 17.48 -10.81
N GLU A 450 -11.70 17.60 -11.04
CA GLU A 450 -11.10 18.28 -12.22
C GLU A 450 -10.87 17.36 -13.42
N ILE A 451 -11.42 16.14 -13.41
CA ILE A 451 -11.20 15.16 -14.48
C ILE A 451 -12.31 15.31 -15.52
N ASP A 452 -11.93 15.69 -16.73
CA ASP A 452 -12.82 15.69 -17.89
C ASP A 452 -13.12 14.23 -18.31
N LEU A 453 -14.32 13.78 -17.97
CA LEU A 453 -14.85 12.47 -18.37
C LEU A 453 -15.72 12.62 -19.62
N VAL A 454 -15.73 11.58 -20.46
CA VAL A 454 -16.60 11.52 -21.63
C VAL A 454 -18.01 11.18 -21.14
N ASP A 455 -19.00 11.96 -21.57
CA ASP A 455 -20.40 11.74 -21.22
C ASP A 455 -20.93 10.40 -21.77
N GLY A 456 -21.70 9.68 -20.95
CA GLY A 456 -22.31 8.39 -21.28
C GLY A 456 -21.44 7.17 -21.00
N VAL A 457 -20.17 7.36 -20.63
CA VAL A 457 -19.21 6.28 -20.39
C VAL A 457 -19.23 5.81 -18.92
N ASN A 458 -19.06 4.51 -18.73
CA ASN A 458 -18.84 3.91 -17.42
C ASN A 458 -17.34 3.91 -17.10
N TYR A 459 -16.97 4.52 -15.99
CA TYR A 459 -15.60 4.55 -15.51
C TYR A 459 -15.44 3.66 -14.28
N GLU A 460 -14.36 2.88 -14.28
CA GLU A 460 -13.85 2.18 -13.12
C GLU A 460 -12.63 2.90 -12.59
N PHE A 461 -12.54 3.04 -11.27
CA PHE A 461 -11.39 3.64 -10.64
C PHE A 461 -11.07 3.06 -9.26
N TYR A 462 -9.81 3.19 -8.85
CA TYR A 462 -9.33 2.78 -7.54
C TYR A 462 -8.18 3.68 -7.08
N PHE A 463 -7.91 3.69 -5.78
CA PHE A 463 -6.79 4.40 -5.18
C PHE A 463 -5.65 3.42 -4.94
N GLU A 464 -4.43 3.84 -5.25
CA GLU A 464 -3.21 3.06 -5.08
C GLU A 464 -2.16 3.88 -4.33
N VAL A 465 -1.75 3.37 -3.17
CA VAL A 465 -0.74 3.97 -2.32
C VAL A 465 0.55 3.16 -2.41
N PHE A 466 1.69 3.85 -2.35
CA PHE A 466 3.02 3.24 -2.44
C PHE A 466 3.86 3.59 -1.21
N ASP A 467 4.59 2.60 -0.70
CA ASP A 467 5.57 2.74 0.37
C ASP A 467 6.89 3.37 -0.13
N ASN A 468 7.89 3.44 0.74
CA ASN A 468 9.25 3.88 0.43
C ASN A 468 10.27 2.72 0.34
N ASP A 469 9.82 1.47 0.14
CA ASP A 469 10.67 0.28 0.05
C ASP A 469 11.39 0.23 -1.30
N ILE A 470 12.57 0.85 -1.37
CA ILE A 470 13.40 0.87 -2.57
C ILE A 470 13.90 -0.53 -2.95
N ILE A 471 14.07 -1.44 -1.98
CA ILE A 471 14.63 -2.78 -2.22
C ILE A 471 13.67 -3.61 -3.09
N HIS A 472 12.36 -3.43 -2.90
CA HIS A 472 11.32 -4.16 -3.63
C HIS A 472 10.61 -3.31 -4.70
N ASN A 473 11.25 -2.26 -5.24
CA ASN A 473 10.68 -1.37 -6.25
C ASN A 473 9.36 -0.69 -5.83
N TYR A 474 9.25 -0.28 -4.57
CA TYR A 474 8.08 0.35 -3.95
C TYR A 474 6.84 -0.55 -3.98
N LYS A 475 6.50 -1.17 -2.85
CA LYS A 475 5.28 -1.98 -2.77
C LYS A 475 4.07 -1.07 -2.75
N SER A 476 2.94 -1.61 -3.20
CA SER A 476 1.70 -0.85 -3.31
C SER A 476 0.49 -1.64 -2.84
N THR A 477 -0.50 -0.90 -2.36
CA THR A 477 -1.80 -1.42 -1.93
C THR A 477 -2.90 -0.66 -2.67
N LYS A 478 -3.87 -1.41 -3.19
CA LYS A 478 -5.01 -0.89 -3.96
C LYS A 478 -6.29 -0.92 -3.13
N SER A 479 -7.14 0.08 -3.30
CA SER A 479 -8.51 0.06 -2.80
C SER A 479 -9.38 -0.92 -3.61
N PRO A 480 -10.61 -1.22 -3.14
CA PRO A 480 -11.65 -1.76 -4.01
C PRO A 480 -11.87 -0.87 -5.24
N ILE A 481 -12.36 -1.48 -6.33
CA ILE A 481 -12.73 -0.78 -7.56
C ILE A 481 -14.10 -0.14 -7.35
N PHE A 482 -14.19 1.15 -7.68
CA PHE A 482 -15.42 1.94 -7.66
C PHE A 482 -15.90 2.17 -9.08
N ASN A 483 -17.22 2.12 -9.26
CA ASN A 483 -17.88 2.35 -10.54
C ASN A 483 -18.54 3.72 -10.55
N PHE A 484 -18.33 4.47 -11.62
CA PHE A 484 -18.93 5.77 -11.83
C PHE A 484 -19.38 5.92 -13.28
N LYS A 485 -20.68 6.12 -13.49
CA LYS A 485 -21.21 6.47 -14.81
C LYS A 485 -21.31 7.98 -14.92
N GLN A 486 -20.54 8.54 -15.86
CA GLN A 486 -20.72 9.93 -16.26
C GLN A 486 -22.01 10.01 -17.09
N LEU A 487 -23.04 10.65 -16.56
CA LEU A 487 -24.34 10.71 -17.24
C LEU A 487 -24.31 11.74 -18.37
N THR A 488 -24.94 11.40 -19.50
CA THR A 488 -25.19 12.35 -20.59
C THR A 488 -26.12 13.47 -20.14
N LYS A 489 -26.19 14.58 -20.90
CA LYS A 489 -27.15 15.67 -20.63
C LYS A 489 -28.59 15.14 -20.54
N ASN A 490 -29.01 14.29 -21.48
CA ASN A 490 -30.36 13.72 -21.52
C ASN A 490 -30.64 12.79 -20.31
N GLU A 491 -29.65 11.98 -19.90
CA GLU A 491 -29.77 11.13 -18.72
C GLU A 491 -29.82 11.95 -17.41
N LYS A 492 -29.04 13.04 -17.33
CA LYS A 492 -29.09 13.99 -16.20
C LYS A 492 -30.47 14.61 -16.09
N GLU A 493 -31.01 15.13 -17.19
CA GLU A 493 -32.38 15.69 -17.23
C GLU A 493 -33.43 14.64 -16.86
N LYS A 494 -33.31 13.40 -17.37
CA LYS A 494 -34.23 12.30 -17.00
C LYS A 494 -34.18 11.98 -15.51
N LEU A 495 -32.99 11.93 -14.92
CA LEU A 495 -32.81 11.70 -13.48
C LEU A 495 -33.39 12.86 -12.65
N LEU A 496 -33.21 14.10 -13.10
CA LEU A 496 -33.78 15.28 -12.45
C LEU A 496 -35.30 15.24 -12.49
N LEU A 497 -35.92 14.96 -13.64
CA LEU A 497 -37.37 14.79 -13.77
C LEU A 497 -37.88 13.65 -12.90
N GLN A 498 -37.17 12.52 -12.81
CA GLN A 498 -37.55 11.43 -11.93
C GLN A 498 -37.53 11.84 -10.45
N LYS A 499 -36.47 12.52 -10.00
CA LYS A 499 -36.39 13.07 -8.63
C LYS A 499 -37.52 14.05 -8.36
N GLN A 500 -37.86 14.89 -9.33
CA GLN A 500 -38.99 15.83 -9.25
C GLN A 500 -40.31 15.07 -9.07
N ASN A 501 -40.57 14.06 -9.89
CA ASN A 501 -41.78 13.24 -9.82
C ASN A 501 -41.91 12.49 -8.49
N ASP A 502 -40.81 11.93 -7.97
CA ASP A 502 -40.79 11.26 -6.66
C ASP A 502 -41.12 12.24 -5.52
N ALA A 503 -40.57 13.46 -5.59
CA ALA A 503 -40.89 14.52 -4.62
C ALA A 503 -42.34 15.02 -4.74
N ILE A 504 -42.87 15.20 -5.96
CA ILE A 504 -44.28 15.51 -6.24
C ILE A 504 -45.19 14.43 -5.64
N SER A 505 -44.88 13.15 -5.88
CA SER A 505 -45.66 12.02 -5.37
C SER A 505 -45.63 11.93 -3.84
N GLY A 506 -44.45 12.14 -3.25
CA GLY A 506 -44.28 12.22 -1.79
C GLY A 506 -45.08 13.35 -1.16
N LEU A 507 -45.02 14.55 -1.77
CA LEU A 507 -45.79 15.71 -1.34
C LEU A 507 -47.30 15.47 -1.46
N ASN A 508 -47.77 14.89 -2.57
CA ASN A 508 -49.18 14.54 -2.77
C ASN A 508 -49.70 13.58 -1.69
N LYS A 509 -48.94 12.52 -1.37
CA LYS A 509 -49.27 11.59 -0.28
C LYS A 509 -49.30 12.29 1.07
N SER A 510 -48.34 13.18 1.33
CA SER A 510 -48.33 13.98 2.55
C SER A 510 -49.55 14.89 2.63
N LEU A 511 -49.94 15.52 1.53
CA LEU A 511 -51.11 16.39 1.46
C LEU A 511 -52.42 15.63 1.73
N ASN A 512 -52.57 14.41 1.20
CA ASN A 512 -53.75 13.59 1.47
C ASN A 512 -53.89 13.24 2.95
N LYS A 513 -52.79 12.87 3.63
CA LYS A 513 -52.79 12.67 5.08
C LYS A 513 -53.14 13.96 5.85
N PHE A 514 -52.82 15.14 5.29
CA PHE A 514 -53.04 16.43 5.94
C PHE A 514 -54.53 16.76 5.96
N LYS A 515 -55.25 16.37 4.90
CA LYS A 515 -56.72 16.45 4.85
C LYS A 515 -57.38 15.64 5.97
N GLU A 516 -56.85 14.45 6.26
CA GLU A 516 -57.34 13.62 7.37
C GLU A 516 -57.12 14.31 8.73
N GLN A 517 -55.95 14.94 8.91
CA GLN A 517 -55.64 15.71 10.13
C GLN A 517 -56.52 16.96 10.29
N GLU A 518 -56.89 17.64 9.20
CA GLU A 518 -57.80 18.78 9.25
C GLU A 518 -59.18 18.40 9.83
N GLU A 519 -59.72 17.24 9.43
CA GLU A 519 -60.97 16.72 9.99
C GLU A 519 -60.82 16.30 11.45
N GLU A 520 -59.69 15.72 11.83
CA GLU A 520 -59.38 15.41 13.23
C GLU A 520 -59.31 16.68 14.09
N LEU A 521 -58.69 17.76 13.60
CA LEU A 521 -58.62 19.05 14.27
C LEU A 521 -60.00 19.67 14.50
N LYS A 522 -60.92 19.56 13.52
CA LYS A 522 -62.32 19.98 13.69
C LYS A 522 -63.01 19.20 14.81
N SER A 523 -62.77 17.90 14.87
CA SER A 523 -63.33 17.05 15.94
C SER A 523 -62.77 17.44 17.33
N LEU A 524 -61.47 17.71 17.43
CA LEU A 524 -60.81 18.15 18.67
C LEU A 524 -61.29 19.54 19.11
N SER A 525 -61.44 20.47 18.16
CA SER A 525 -62.01 21.81 18.42
C SER A 525 -63.45 21.70 18.94
N LYS A 526 -64.27 20.82 18.37
CA LYS A 526 -65.64 20.55 18.84
C LYS A 526 -65.66 19.98 20.26
N ILE A 527 -64.84 18.96 20.54
CA ILE A 527 -64.70 18.36 21.88
C ILE A 527 -64.31 19.43 22.91
N GLN A 528 -63.37 20.31 22.56
CA GLN A 528 -62.93 21.41 23.42
C GLN A 528 -64.01 22.47 23.65
N LYS A 529 -64.85 22.76 22.66
CA LYS A 529 -66.01 23.67 22.81
C LYS A 529 -67.06 23.07 23.75
N GLU A 530 -67.41 21.80 23.57
CA GLU A 530 -68.46 21.09 24.31
C GLU A 530 -68.07 20.76 25.77
N LYS A 531 -66.83 20.30 26.02
CA LYS A 531 -66.38 19.89 27.36
C LYS A 531 -65.86 21.08 28.18
N LYS A 532 -66.14 21.11 29.49
CA LYS A 532 -65.58 22.12 30.42
C LYS A 532 -64.10 21.87 30.75
N ARG A 533 -63.65 20.61 30.74
CA ARG A 533 -62.26 20.18 30.93
C ARG A 533 -61.99 18.95 30.06
N LEU A 534 -60.80 18.87 29.46
CA LEU A 534 -60.34 17.70 28.70
C LEU A 534 -59.97 16.57 29.66
N ASP A 535 -60.47 15.35 29.38
CA ASP A 535 -60.06 14.15 30.11
C ASP A 535 -58.70 13.61 29.62
N PHE A 536 -58.15 12.59 30.27
CA PHE A 536 -56.84 12.02 29.89
C PHE A 536 -56.83 11.51 28.44
N ASN A 537 -57.94 10.91 27.98
CA ASN A 537 -58.05 10.40 26.62
C ASN A 537 -58.11 11.54 25.60
N ASP A 538 -58.83 12.63 25.91
CA ASP A 538 -58.87 13.82 25.05
C ASP A 538 -57.49 14.50 24.95
N LYS A 539 -56.77 14.62 26.08
CA LYS A 539 -55.40 15.16 26.10
C LYS A 539 -54.45 14.30 25.29
N LYS A 540 -54.56 12.97 25.42
CA LYS A 540 -53.73 12.03 24.66
C LYS A 540 -54.02 12.10 23.16
N LYS A 541 -55.30 12.22 22.78
CA LYS A 541 -55.69 12.44 21.38
C LYS A 541 -55.12 13.74 20.82
N LEU A 542 -55.17 14.84 21.58
CA LEU A 542 -54.57 16.11 21.17
C LEU A 542 -53.04 16.03 21.05
N GLU A 543 -52.36 15.39 22.00
CA GLU A 543 -50.91 15.15 21.95
C GLU A 543 -50.51 14.31 20.73
N ASP A 544 -51.22 13.20 20.48
CA ASP A 544 -50.95 12.33 19.35
C ASP A 544 -51.25 13.05 18.01
N PHE A 545 -52.29 13.90 17.96
CA PHE A 545 -52.56 14.78 16.83
C PHE A 545 -51.41 15.75 16.58
N LEU A 546 -50.94 16.48 17.62
CA LEU A 546 -49.83 17.42 17.49
C LEU A 546 -48.53 16.74 17.03
N ASN A 547 -48.24 15.54 17.54
CA ASN A 547 -47.08 14.75 17.12
C ASN A 547 -47.17 14.33 15.65
N ARG A 548 -48.35 13.86 15.21
CA ARG A 548 -48.58 13.51 13.79
C ARG A 548 -48.52 14.74 12.88
N GLN A 549 -49.01 15.88 13.34
CA GLN A 549 -48.96 17.16 12.62
C GLN A 549 -47.51 17.64 12.46
N LYS A 550 -46.69 17.63 13.52
CA LYS A 550 -45.26 17.96 13.44
C LYS A 550 -44.51 17.06 12.46
N GLN A 551 -44.74 15.74 12.52
CA GLN A 551 -44.12 14.79 11.60
C GLN A 551 -44.51 15.07 10.14
N GLN A 552 -45.76 15.42 9.92
CA GLN A 552 -46.27 15.73 8.59
C GLN A 552 -45.70 17.02 8.01
N GLU A 553 -45.65 18.08 8.80
CA GLU A 553 -45.04 19.35 8.40
C GLU A 553 -43.56 19.18 8.05
N LYS A 554 -42.83 18.38 8.84
CA LYS A 554 -41.45 18.04 8.53
C LYS A 554 -41.31 17.29 7.21
N MET A 555 -42.15 16.30 6.94
CA MET A 555 -42.16 15.61 5.63
C MET A 555 -42.46 16.60 4.48
N MET A 556 -43.42 17.51 4.66
CA MET A 556 -43.74 18.54 3.67
C MET A 556 -42.58 19.51 3.43
N GLN A 557 -41.87 19.89 4.49
CA GLN A 557 -40.67 20.70 4.41
C GLN A 557 -39.57 19.97 3.62
N ASP A 558 -39.31 18.70 3.93
CA ASP A 558 -38.31 17.89 3.22
C ASP A 558 -38.64 17.73 1.73
N PHE A 559 -39.91 17.51 1.38
CA PHE A 559 -40.33 17.45 -0.03
C PHE A 559 -40.24 18.81 -0.72
N SER A 560 -40.63 19.90 -0.04
CA SER A 560 -40.52 21.27 -0.58
C SER A 560 -39.06 21.62 -0.87
N LYS A 561 -38.16 21.29 0.07
CA LYS A 561 -36.72 21.50 -0.09
C LYS A 561 -36.16 20.71 -1.27
N LYS A 562 -36.52 19.43 -1.38
CA LYS A 562 -36.12 18.58 -2.53
C LYS A 562 -36.62 19.13 -3.86
N LEU A 563 -37.85 19.66 -3.91
CA LEU A 563 -38.38 20.32 -5.11
C LEU A 563 -37.59 21.58 -5.43
N LYS A 564 -37.29 22.42 -4.43
CA LYS A 564 -36.50 23.63 -4.62
C LYS A 564 -35.10 23.33 -5.16
N GLU A 565 -34.37 22.43 -4.50
CA GLU A 565 -33.03 22.00 -4.92
C GLU A 565 -33.06 21.39 -6.34
N ASN A 566 -34.09 20.61 -6.66
CA ASN A 566 -34.27 20.05 -7.98
C ASN A 566 -34.52 21.14 -9.05
N LEU A 567 -35.34 22.15 -8.76
CA LEU A 567 -35.55 23.30 -9.65
C LEU A 567 -34.25 24.10 -9.86
N GLU A 568 -33.45 24.30 -8.82
CA GLU A 568 -32.14 24.96 -8.92
C GLU A 568 -31.17 24.16 -9.82
N GLN A 569 -31.23 22.84 -9.79
CA GLN A 569 -30.38 22.00 -10.65
C GLN A 569 -30.69 22.12 -12.16
N PHE A 570 -31.90 22.60 -12.51
CA PHE A 570 -32.25 22.95 -13.90
C PHE A 570 -31.69 24.33 -14.34
N ASP A 571 -31.02 25.12 -13.49
CA ASP A 571 -30.52 26.50 -13.76
C ASP A 571 -29.35 26.62 -14.75
N LYS A 572 -29.28 25.77 -15.79
CA LYS A 572 -28.25 25.87 -16.85
C LYS A 572 -28.78 26.37 -18.20
N LYS A 573 -30.01 26.86 -18.26
CA LYS A 573 -30.52 27.59 -19.43
C LYS A 573 -30.24 29.08 -19.21
N GLU A 574 -29.69 29.77 -20.21
CA GLU A 574 -29.33 31.21 -20.16
C GLU A 574 -30.55 32.16 -20.19
N GLU A 575 -31.78 31.62 -20.21
CA GLU A 575 -33.03 32.40 -20.22
C GLU A 575 -33.68 32.40 -18.84
N GLU A 576 -34.01 33.59 -18.32
CA GLU A 576 -34.86 33.74 -17.13
C GLU A 576 -36.23 33.12 -17.41
N GLU A 577 -36.65 32.16 -16.60
CA GLU A 577 -37.99 31.57 -16.66
C GLU A 577 -38.88 32.09 -15.52
N PRO A 578 -39.77 33.08 -15.76
CA PRO A 578 -40.58 33.70 -14.72
C PRO A 578 -41.47 32.72 -13.96
N PHE A 579 -41.90 31.63 -14.60
CA PHE A 579 -42.70 30.58 -13.98
C PHE A 579 -41.90 29.83 -12.90
N LYS A 580 -40.66 29.46 -13.23
CA LYS A 580 -39.75 28.71 -12.36
C LYS A 580 -39.33 29.53 -11.14
N ASP A 581 -38.97 30.80 -11.34
CA ASP A 581 -38.56 31.67 -10.24
C ASP A 581 -39.71 31.97 -9.29
N ALA A 582 -40.93 32.19 -9.82
CA ALA A 582 -42.13 32.30 -9.00
C ALA A 582 -42.38 31.01 -8.18
N LEU A 583 -42.08 29.83 -8.73
CA LEU A 583 -42.21 28.56 -8.04
C LEU A 583 -41.15 28.39 -6.92
N LYS A 584 -39.89 28.79 -7.19
CA LYS A 584 -38.82 28.79 -6.17
C LYS A 584 -39.14 29.72 -5.00
N GLU A 585 -39.53 30.96 -5.29
CA GLU A 585 -39.89 31.95 -4.26
C GLU A 585 -41.09 31.47 -3.42
N ARG A 586 -42.03 30.74 -4.04
CA ARG A 586 -43.13 30.08 -3.31
C ARG A 586 -42.66 28.94 -2.41
N LEU A 587 -41.74 28.10 -2.89
CA LEU A 587 -41.16 27.02 -2.08
C LEU A 587 -40.46 27.57 -0.83
N GLU A 588 -39.68 28.65 -0.99
CA GLU A 588 -39.02 29.33 0.13
C GLU A 588 -40.01 29.89 1.16
N ARG A 589 -41.02 30.65 0.69
CA ARG A 589 -42.05 31.20 1.59
C ARG A 589 -42.84 30.11 2.31
N ASN A 590 -43.08 28.98 1.65
CA ASN A 590 -43.74 27.83 2.25
C ASN A 590 -42.89 27.20 3.38
N GLU A 591 -41.56 27.10 3.20
CA GLU A 591 -40.66 26.64 4.26
C GLU A 591 -40.68 27.58 5.48
N GLU A 592 -40.67 28.90 5.27
CA GLU A 592 -40.78 29.87 6.37
C GLU A 592 -42.10 29.76 7.14
N LYS A 593 -43.19 29.46 6.44
CA LYS A 593 -44.50 29.23 7.04
C LYS A 593 -44.55 27.96 7.87
N LEU A 594 -44.01 26.86 7.37
CA LEU A 594 -43.94 25.60 8.12
C LEU A 594 -43.20 25.82 9.45
N LYS A 595 -42.10 26.59 9.45
CA LYS A 595 -41.39 26.98 10.69
C LYS A 595 -42.22 27.85 11.64
N LYS A 596 -43.10 28.72 11.12
CA LYS A 596 -44.03 29.50 11.95
C LYS A 596 -45.12 28.61 12.54
N ASN A 597 -45.61 27.62 11.79
CA ASN A 597 -46.61 26.67 12.28
C ASN A 597 -46.02 25.75 13.36
N GLU A 598 -44.76 25.32 13.21
CA GLU A 598 -44.04 24.55 14.23
C GLU A 598 -44.06 25.25 15.60
N LYS A 599 -43.82 26.58 15.62
CA LYS A 599 -43.92 27.38 16.86
C LYS A 599 -45.34 27.43 17.41
N LEU A 600 -46.36 27.53 16.56
CA LEU A 600 -47.76 27.49 16.98
C LEU A 600 -48.13 26.14 17.59
N LEU A 601 -47.62 25.03 17.05
CA LEU A 601 -47.80 23.69 17.62
C LEU A 601 -47.14 23.56 18.99
N GLU A 602 -45.93 24.11 19.19
CA GLU A 602 -45.28 24.17 20.51
C GLU A 602 -46.06 25.00 21.53
N GLU A 603 -46.65 26.12 21.11
CA GLU A 603 -47.52 26.93 21.97
C GLU A 603 -48.78 26.15 22.40
N ILE A 604 -49.41 25.43 21.47
CA ILE A 604 -50.60 24.60 21.75
C ILE A 604 -50.26 23.44 22.68
N GLU A 605 -49.11 22.80 22.51
CA GLU A 605 -48.61 21.75 23.40
C GLU A 605 -48.45 22.26 24.83
N ARG A 606 -47.80 23.42 25.01
CA ARG A 606 -47.63 24.06 26.33
C ARG A 606 -48.97 24.47 26.96
N LEU A 607 -49.93 24.93 26.16
CA LEU A 607 -51.25 25.35 26.64
C LEU A 607 -52.16 24.16 27.00
N SER A 608 -52.02 23.04 26.28
CA SER A 608 -52.68 21.76 26.60
C SER A 608 -52.30 21.26 27.99
N GLU A 609 -51.03 21.41 28.37
CA GLU A 609 -50.52 21.06 29.71
C GLU A 609 -51.07 21.98 30.81
N LYS A 610 -51.25 23.28 30.50
CA LYS A 610 -51.64 24.33 31.47
C LYS A 610 -53.15 24.50 31.69
N ILE A 611 -54.02 23.78 30.97
CA ILE A 611 -55.49 23.76 31.14
C ILE A 611 -56.14 25.17 31.02
N GLN A 612 -55.64 26.03 30.14
CA GLN A 612 -56.28 27.33 29.85
C GLN A 612 -57.30 27.17 28.72
N LYS A 613 -58.58 26.93 29.06
CA LYS A 613 -59.64 26.59 28.08
C LYS A 613 -59.77 27.61 26.95
N GLU A 614 -59.89 28.89 27.30
CA GLU A 614 -60.17 29.97 26.36
C GLU A 614 -58.99 30.26 25.42
N GLU A 615 -57.76 30.20 25.94
CA GLU A 615 -56.55 30.41 25.15
C GLU A 615 -56.26 29.22 24.23
N LEU A 616 -56.46 27.99 24.73
CA LEU A 616 -56.36 26.78 23.91
C LEU A 616 -57.40 26.74 22.79
N THR A 617 -58.66 27.11 23.05
CA THR A 617 -59.68 27.19 21.99
C THR A 617 -59.30 28.20 20.91
N LYS A 618 -58.81 29.40 21.30
CA LYS A 618 -58.35 30.41 20.34
C LYS A 618 -57.17 29.91 19.50
N LYS A 619 -56.21 29.25 20.13
CA LYS A 619 -55.02 28.71 19.44
C LYS A 619 -55.33 27.51 18.54
N LEU A 620 -56.30 26.67 18.90
CA LEU A 620 -56.79 25.60 18.01
C LEU A 620 -57.57 26.16 16.81
N GLU A 621 -58.33 27.26 16.98
CA GLU A 621 -58.96 27.97 15.86
C GLU A 621 -57.93 28.67 14.96
N GLU A 622 -56.88 29.27 15.54
CA GLU A 622 -55.74 29.82 14.83
C GLU A 622 -55.01 28.74 14.01
N LEU A 623 -54.74 27.58 14.62
CA LEU A 623 -54.15 26.42 13.94
C LEU A 623 -55.04 25.91 12.81
N GLY A 624 -56.36 25.84 13.01
CA GLY A 624 -57.30 25.42 11.96
C GLY A 624 -57.26 26.36 10.76
N LYS A 625 -57.17 27.66 11.01
CA LYS A 625 -57.03 28.69 9.97
C LYS A 625 -55.69 28.59 9.23
N GLU A 626 -54.58 28.48 9.97
CA GLU A 626 -53.25 28.33 9.37
C GLU A 626 -53.11 27.01 8.60
N ASN A 627 -53.66 25.90 9.12
CA ASN A 627 -53.69 24.61 8.41
C ASN A 627 -54.46 24.70 7.10
N LYS A 628 -55.61 25.38 7.08
CA LYS A 628 -56.39 25.59 5.85
C LYS A 628 -55.61 26.40 4.82
N ASN A 629 -54.94 27.47 5.26
CA ASN A 629 -54.07 28.27 4.41
C ASN A 629 -52.90 27.44 3.86
N LEU A 630 -52.21 26.69 4.73
CA LEU A 630 -51.09 25.83 4.38
C LEU A 630 -51.51 24.76 3.36
N LYS A 631 -52.65 24.09 3.56
CA LYS A 631 -53.22 23.13 2.62
C LYS A 631 -53.44 23.73 1.24
N LYS A 632 -54.13 24.87 1.15
CA LYS A 632 -54.40 25.54 -0.13
C LYS A 632 -53.10 25.94 -0.83
N ASN A 633 -52.12 26.48 -0.09
CA ASN A 633 -50.81 26.83 -0.67
C ASN A 633 -50.01 25.61 -1.14
N LEU A 634 -50.03 24.51 -0.38
CA LEU A 634 -49.35 23.27 -0.75
C LEU A 634 -50.02 22.58 -1.94
N GLU A 635 -51.35 22.61 -2.04
CA GLU A 635 -52.07 22.09 -3.20
C GLU A 635 -51.77 22.91 -4.45
N GLN A 636 -51.74 24.25 -4.33
CA GLN A 636 -51.30 25.14 -5.41
C GLN A 636 -49.86 24.85 -5.82
N LEU A 637 -48.95 24.76 -4.85
CA LEU A 637 -47.55 24.46 -5.10
C LEU A 637 -47.39 23.10 -5.80
N LEU A 638 -48.08 22.08 -5.32
CA LEU A 638 -48.08 20.74 -5.92
C LEU A 638 -48.57 20.79 -7.37
N GLU A 639 -49.69 21.47 -7.63
CA GLU A 639 -50.28 21.56 -8.97
C GLU A 639 -49.40 22.36 -9.93
N LEU A 640 -48.87 23.50 -9.49
CA LEU A 640 -47.92 24.30 -10.28
C LEU A 640 -46.63 23.52 -10.58
N THR A 641 -46.13 22.76 -9.61
CA THR A 641 -44.93 21.91 -9.81
C THR A 641 -45.21 20.75 -10.76
N LYS A 642 -46.40 20.12 -10.69
CA LYS A 642 -46.82 19.10 -11.68
C LYS A 642 -46.91 19.69 -13.08
N ARG A 643 -47.52 20.88 -13.22
CA ARG A 643 -47.60 21.59 -14.50
C ARG A 643 -46.22 21.90 -15.07
N TYR A 644 -45.32 22.40 -14.24
CA TYR A 644 -43.93 22.63 -14.62
C TYR A 644 -43.22 21.33 -15.03
N TYR A 645 -43.39 20.24 -14.28
CA TYR A 645 -42.85 18.93 -14.63
C TYR A 645 -43.37 18.43 -16.00
N VAL A 646 -44.68 18.56 -16.27
CA VAL A 646 -45.26 18.18 -17.57
C VAL A 646 -44.71 19.09 -18.69
N ALA A 647 -44.55 20.39 -18.44
CA ALA A 647 -43.98 21.34 -19.39
C ALA A 647 -42.49 21.01 -19.72
N GLU A 648 -41.65 20.81 -18.71
CA GLU A 648 -40.24 20.43 -18.89
C GLU A 648 -40.09 19.06 -19.56
N LYS A 649 -40.93 18.09 -19.17
CA LYS A 649 -40.92 16.77 -19.81
C LYS A 649 -41.38 16.85 -21.26
N HIS A 650 -42.37 17.70 -21.57
CA HIS A 650 -42.77 17.98 -22.95
C HIS A 650 -41.62 18.57 -23.76
N GLU A 651 -40.95 19.62 -23.26
CA GLU A 651 -39.78 20.23 -23.92
C GLU A 651 -38.63 19.24 -24.11
N LYS A 652 -38.37 18.38 -23.12
CA LYS A 652 -37.38 17.31 -23.22
C LYS A 652 -37.74 16.32 -24.33
N LEU A 653 -38.99 15.88 -24.40
CA LEU A 653 -39.45 14.95 -25.44
C LEU A 653 -39.36 15.59 -26.83
N VAL A 654 -39.69 16.87 -26.95
CA VAL A 654 -39.46 17.65 -28.16
C VAL A 654 -37.99 17.57 -28.61
N LYS A 655 -37.03 17.80 -27.70
CA LYS A 655 -35.58 17.71 -28.01
C LYS A 655 -35.14 16.29 -28.34
N GLU A 656 -35.60 15.29 -27.59
CA GLU A 656 -35.31 13.87 -27.87
C GLU A 656 -35.81 13.47 -29.26
N LEU A 657 -36.98 13.96 -29.68
CA LEU A 657 -37.51 13.73 -31.03
C LEU A 657 -36.71 14.45 -32.12
N GLU A 658 -36.20 15.67 -31.86
CA GLU A 658 -35.27 16.36 -32.80
C GLU A 658 -33.94 15.60 -32.92
N ASP A 659 -33.41 15.07 -31.83
CA ASP A 659 -32.18 14.29 -31.83
C ASP A 659 -32.37 12.95 -32.54
N LEU A 660 -33.49 12.26 -32.33
CA LEU A 660 -33.88 11.06 -33.08
C LEU A 660 -34.00 11.36 -34.58
N SER A 661 -34.64 12.48 -34.93
CA SER A 661 -34.72 12.94 -36.31
C SER A 661 -33.33 13.10 -36.93
N LYS A 662 -32.39 13.76 -36.23
CA LYS A 662 -31.01 13.96 -36.73
C LYS A 662 -30.27 12.64 -36.87
N LYS A 663 -30.30 11.76 -35.86
CA LYS A 663 -29.67 10.44 -35.94
C LYS A 663 -30.22 9.62 -37.10
N GLN A 664 -31.53 9.70 -37.34
CA GLN A 664 -32.21 9.01 -38.42
C GLN A 664 -31.81 9.55 -39.81
N GLU A 665 -31.59 10.86 -39.93
CA GLU A 665 -31.07 11.54 -41.12
C GLU A 665 -29.59 11.21 -41.35
N GLU A 666 -28.74 11.29 -40.32
CA GLU A 666 -27.32 10.93 -40.36
C GLU A 666 -27.10 9.48 -40.79
N LEU A 667 -27.89 8.53 -40.26
CA LEU A 667 -27.81 7.13 -40.68
C LEU A 667 -28.12 6.95 -42.17
N SER A 668 -29.03 7.77 -42.71
CA SER A 668 -29.39 7.73 -44.13
C SER A 668 -28.26 8.25 -45.04
N ASP A 669 -27.45 9.20 -44.56
CA ASP A 669 -26.35 9.81 -45.32
C ASP A 669 -25.02 9.06 -45.16
N LYS A 670 -24.89 8.17 -44.17
CA LYS A 670 -23.74 7.29 -43.98
C LYS A 670 -23.51 6.32 -45.16
N ASN A 671 -22.25 5.88 -45.26
CA ASN A 671 -21.77 4.93 -46.27
C ASN A 671 -22.46 3.56 -46.16
N GLU A 672 -22.43 2.81 -47.25
CA GLU A 672 -23.12 1.53 -47.41
C GLU A 672 -22.73 0.41 -46.43
N GLU A 673 -21.56 0.52 -45.80
CA GLU A 673 -21.08 -0.41 -44.76
C GLU A 673 -21.55 -0.02 -43.35
N GLU A 674 -21.91 1.26 -43.15
CA GLU A 674 -22.34 1.77 -41.84
C GLU A 674 -23.85 1.85 -41.68
N ASN A 675 -24.61 1.98 -42.77
CA ASN A 675 -26.08 1.97 -42.77
C ASN A 675 -26.59 0.53 -42.79
N THR A 676 -26.57 -0.11 -41.61
CA THR A 676 -26.98 -1.51 -41.44
C THR A 676 -28.35 -1.63 -40.76
N LYS A 677 -28.98 -2.80 -40.93
CA LYS A 677 -30.27 -3.10 -40.30
C LYS A 677 -30.19 -3.03 -38.78
N GLU A 678 -29.08 -3.44 -38.18
CA GLU A 678 -28.89 -3.44 -36.73
C GLU A 678 -28.95 -2.02 -36.16
N LYS A 679 -28.29 -1.06 -36.80
CA LYS A 679 -28.34 0.36 -36.39
C LYS A 679 -29.71 0.98 -36.62
N GLN A 680 -30.41 0.61 -37.69
CA GLN A 680 -31.79 1.05 -37.89
C GLN A 680 -32.74 0.48 -36.82
N ASP A 681 -32.61 -0.82 -36.50
CA ASP A 681 -33.43 -1.45 -35.45
C ASP A 681 -33.14 -0.84 -34.07
N GLU A 682 -31.93 -0.32 -33.82
CA GLU A 682 -31.60 0.47 -32.64
C GLU A 682 -32.38 1.80 -32.59
N LEU A 683 -32.40 2.56 -33.70
CA LEU A 683 -33.22 3.78 -33.79
C LEU A 683 -34.72 3.52 -33.66
N ASN A 684 -35.20 2.37 -34.16
CA ASN A 684 -36.59 1.96 -33.98
C ASN A 684 -36.90 1.72 -32.50
N LYS A 685 -35.97 1.10 -31.75
CA LYS A 685 -36.13 0.91 -30.30
C LYS A 685 -36.10 2.24 -29.53
N GLU A 686 -35.17 3.15 -29.88
CA GLU A 686 -35.14 4.48 -29.25
C GLU A 686 -36.46 5.24 -29.50
N PHE A 687 -37.04 5.14 -30.71
CA PHE A 687 -38.35 5.73 -31.00
C PHE A 687 -39.51 5.04 -30.27
N GLU A 688 -39.48 3.70 -30.13
CA GLU A 688 -40.48 2.99 -29.30
C GLU A 688 -40.44 3.41 -27.83
N ASP A 689 -39.24 3.70 -27.30
CA ASP A 689 -39.10 4.22 -25.94
C ASP A 689 -39.58 5.67 -25.84
N PHE A 690 -39.35 6.50 -26.86
CA PHE A 690 -39.99 7.81 -27.00
C PHE A 690 -41.52 7.72 -26.99
N GLN A 691 -42.12 6.76 -27.72
CA GLN A 691 -43.58 6.52 -27.72
C GLN A 691 -44.12 6.15 -26.32
N LYS A 692 -43.34 5.43 -25.51
CA LYS A 692 -43.75 5.13 -24.12
C LYS A 692 -43.69 6.38 -23.24
N GLU A 693 -42.65 7.20 -23.39
CA GLU A 693 -42.49 8.42 -22.59
C GLU A 693 -43.52 9.49 -22.96
N ILE A 694 -43.90 9.62 -24.24
CA ILE A 694 -44.97 10.52 -24.68
C ILE A 694 -46.35 10.07 -24.20
N GLU A 695 -46.65 8.76 -24.21
CA GLU A 695 -47.88 8.23 -23.60
C GLU A 695 -47.91 8.43 -22.08
N LYS A 696 -46.75 8.35 -21.43
CA LYS A 696 -46.64 8.66 -20.01
C LYS A 696 -46.88 10.15 -19.75
N LEU A 697 -46.35 11.04 -20.59
CA LEU A 697 -46.64 12.48 -20.54
C LEU A 697 -48.14 12.76 -20.69
N ARG A 698 -48.83 12.09 -21.62
CA ARG A 698 -50.29 12.22 -21.79
C ARG A 698 -51.04 11.91 -20.51
N LYS A 699 -50.74 10.78 -19.86
CA LYS A 699 -51.34 10.39 -18.58
C LYS A 699 -51.03 11.39 -17.47
N GLU A 700 -49.78 11.85 -17.38
CA GLU A 700 -49.37 12.83 -16.36
C GLU A 700 -50.07 14.20 -16.57
N ASN A 701 -50.35 14.56 -17.82
CA ASN A 701 -51.13 15.75 -18.17
C ASN A 701 -52.63 15.58 -17.84
N GLU A 702 -53.19 14.39 -18.07
CA GLU A 702 -54.57 14.03 -17.68
C GLU A 702 -54.75 14.00 -16.15
N ASP A 703 -53.70 13.63 -15.40
CA ASP A 703 -53.67 13.62 -13.93
C ASP A 703 -53.61 15.03 -13.30
N LEU A 704 -53.43 16.08 -14.11
CA LEU A 704 -53.56 17.47 -13.67
C LEU A 704 -55.03 17.78 -13.37
N LYS A 705 -55.31 18.60 -12.35
CA LYS A 705 -56.68 19.02 -12.03
C LYS A 705 -57.34 19.77 -13.20
N LYS A 706 -56.52 20.47 -13.97
CA LYS A 706 -56.87 21.05 -15.28
C LYS A 706 -55.75 20.70 -16.25
N PRO A 707 -55.96 19.75 -17.18
CA PRO A 707 -54.96 19.39 -18.18
C PRO A 707 -54.53 20.59 -19.03
N MET A 708 -53.28 20.56 -19.51
CA MET A 708 -52.82 21.49 -20.55
C MET A 708 -53.32 21.01 -21.91
N SER A 709 -53.63 21.94 -22.81
CA SER A 709 -54.06 21.62 -24.18
C SER A 709 -52.85 21.16 -25.00
N LEU A 710 -52.55 19.86 -24.93
CA LEU A 710 -51.46 19.19 -25.64
C LEU A 710 -52.07 18.14 -26.59
N ASP A 711 -52.70 18.59 -27.69
CA ASP A 711 -53.24 17.73 -28.74
C ASP A 711 -52.13 17.10 -29.60
N GLN A 712 -51.60 15.98 -29.17
CA GLN A 712 -50.62 15.21 -29.94
C GLN A 712 -51.31 14.07 -30.68
N LYS A 713 -51.32 14.14 -32.02
CA LYS A 713 -51.92 13.11 -32.88
C LYS A 713 -51.12 11.81 -32.81
N LYS A 714 -51.70 10.74 -32.26
CA LYS A 714 -51.13 9.38 -32.29
C LYS A 714 -50.89 8.85 -33.71
N GLU A 715 -51.57 9.44 -34.69
CA GLU A 715 -51.41 9.15 -36.11
C GLU A 715 -49.99 9.47 -36.59
N ASP A 716 -49.43 10.62 -36.19
CA ASP A 716 -48.08 11.04 -36.58
C ASP A 716 -47.01 10.07 -36.04
N GLU A 717 -47.15 9.63 -34.78
CA GLU A 717 -46.26 8.62 -34.19
C GLU A 717 -46.34 7.27 -34.91
N SER A 718 -47.55 6.85 -35.29
CA SER A 718 -47.79 5.59 -35.99
C SER A 718 -47.20 5.62 -37.40
N GLU A 719 -47.24 6.76 -38.07
CA GLU A 719 -46.64 6.95 -39.38
C GLU A 719 -45.11 6.92 -39.33
N ILE A 720 -44.49 7.56 -38.33
CA ILE A 720 -43.03 7.52 -38.14
C ILE A 720 -42.57 6.06 -37.91
N LYS A 721 -43.26 5.32 -37.03
CA LYS A 721 -42.96 3.92 -36.77
C LYS A 721 -43.05 3.06 -38.04
N LYS A 722 -44.10 3.24 -38.84
CA LYS A 722 -44.25 2.53 -40.12
C LYS A 722 -43.11 2.80 -41.09
N GLU A 723 -42.65 4.05 -41.20
CA GLU A 723 -41.53 4.40 -42.08
C GLU A 723 -40.21 3.81 -41.57
N GLN A 724 -39.99 3.81 -40.25
CA GLN A 724 -38.85 3.16 -39.61
C GLN A 724 -38.82 1.63 -39.80
N GLU A 725 -39.96 0.95 -39.65
CA GLU A 725 -40.09 -0.50 -39.90
C GLU A 725 -39.84 -0.84 -41.37
N LYS A 726 -40.38 -0.04 -42.31
CA LYS A 726 -40.10 -0.18 -43.75
C LYS A 726 -38.62 0.00 -44.06
N ALA A 727 -37.94 0.94 -43.39
CA ALA A 727 -36.50 1.12 -43.55
C ALA A 727 -35.74 -0.15 -43.13
N SER A 728 -36.06 -0.74 -41.98
CA SER A 728 -35.47 -2.01 -41.52
C SER A 728 -35.75 -3.18 -42.48
N GLU A 729 -36.97 -3.27 -43.02
CA GLU A 729 -37.31 -4.29 -44.02
C GLU A 729 -36.55 -4.11 -45.34
N ASN A 730 -36.40 -2.88 -45.81
CA ASN A 730 -35.68 -2.58 -47.04
C ASN A 730 -34.18 -2.84 -46.90
N LEU A 731 -33.59 -2.55 -45.73
CA LEU A 731 -32.21 -2.95 -45.40
C LEU A 731 -32.05 -4.47 -45.37
N LYS A 732 -33.04 -5.21 -44.84
CA LYS A 732 -33.06 -6.68 -44.85
C LYS A 732 -33.13 -7.26 -46.28
N LYS A 733 -33.83 -6.59 -47.19
CA LYS A 733 -33.98 -6.96 -48.61
C LYS A 733 -32.84 -6.43 -49.49
N GLU A 734 -31.77 -5.88 -48.89
CA GLU A 734 -30.64 -5.21 -49.56
C GLU A 734 -31.03 -4.01 -50.46
N ASN A 735 -32.26 -3.50 -50.35
CA ASN A 735 -32.73 -2.34 -51.11
C ASN A 735 -32.35 -1.03 -50.39
N LYS A 736 -31.05 -0.71 -50.39
CA LYS A 736 -30.48 0.42 -49.64
C LYS A 736 -30.99 1.79 -50.10
N SER A 737 -31.31 1.96 -51.39
CA SER A 737 -31.86 3.23 -51.92
C SER A 737 -33.26 3.52 -51.36
N GLU A 738 -34.12 2.51 -51.31
CA GLU A 738 -35.47 2.67 -50.75
C GLU A 738 -35.41 2.81 -49.22
N ALA A 739 -34.52 2.06 -48.55
CA ALA A 739 -34.26 2.25 -47.13
C ALA A 739 -33.88 3.70 -46.79
N LYS A 740 -32.95 4.32 -47.53
CA LYS A 740 -32.57 5.73 -47.34
C LYS A 740 -33.76 6.67 -47.48
N LYS A 741 -34.67 6.45 -48.43
CA LYS A 741 -35.89 7.27 -48.58
C LYS A 741 -36.80 7.12 -47.36
N ASN A 742 -37.03 5.89 -46.88
CA ASN A 742 -37.83 5.66 -45.68
C ASN A 742 -37.18 6.28 -44.43
N GLN A 743 -35.85 6.21 -44.29
CA GLN A 743 -35.10 6.86 -43.20
C GLN A 743 -35.26 8.39 -43.24
N LYS A 744 -35.08 9.03 -44.41
CA LYS A 744 -35.29 10.48 -44.57
C LYS A 744 -36.73 10.90 -44.33
N SER A 745 -37.70 10.10 -44.80
CA SER A 745 -39.12 10.30 -44.55
C SER A 745 -39.44 10.24 -43.05
N ALA A 746 -38.92 9.24 -42.34
CA ALA A 746 -39.07 9.13 -40.89
C ALA A 746 -38.44 10.34 -40.16
N ALA A 747 -37.23 10.74 -40.53
CA ALA A 747 -36.57 11.93 -39.98
C ALA A 747 -37.40 13.21 -40.19
N GLN A 748 -37.85 13.47 -41.41
CA GLN A 748 -38.68 14.64 -41.72
C GLN A 748 -39.97 14.67 -40.90
N LYS A 749 -40.66 13.53 -40.73
CA LYS A 749 -41.88 13.43 -39.92
C LYS A 749 -41.59 13.66 -38.43
N MET A 750 -40.49 13.13 -37.89
CA MET A 750 -40.06 13.42 -36.51
C MET A 750 -39.79 14.92 -36.31
N LYS A 751 -39.11 15.57 -37.26
CA LYS A 751 -38.84 17.02 -37.24
C LYS A 751 -40.13 17.84 -37.30
N GLN A 752 -41.10 17.44 -38.13
CA GLN A 752 -42.42 18.08 -38.22
C GLN A 752 -43.22 17.92 -36.93
N MET A 753 -43.27 16.70 -36.37
CA MET A 753 -43.95 16.43 -35.10
C MET A 753 -43.32 17.23 -33.97
N SER A 754 -41.99 17.31 -33.89
CA SER A 754 -41.30 18.11 -32.88
C SER A 754 -41.60 19.61 -32.98
N LYS A 755 -41.57 20.17 -34.21
CA LYS A 755 -41.98 21.57 -34.45
C LYS A 755 -43.46 21.80 -34.08
N GLY A 756 -44.33 20.87 -34.44
CA GLY A 756 -45.75 20.92 -34.09
C GLY A 756 -45.97 20.92 -32.58
N MET A 757 -45.25 20.09 -31.85
CA MET A 757 -45.25 20.06 -30.39
C MET A 757 -44.77 21.39 -29.79
N LYS A 758 -43.67 21.99 -30.28
CA LYS A 758 -43.20 23.32 -29.82
C LYS A 758 -44.28 24.39 -30.01
N MET A 759 -44.82 24.51 -31.22
CA MET A 759 -45.84 25.50 -31.58
C MET A 759 -47.12 25.33 -30.76
N GLN A 760 -47.52 24.08 -30.52
CA GLN A 760 -48.68 23.77 -29.69
C GLN A 760 -48.50 24.22 -28.25
N MET A 761 -47.32 24.00 -27.66
CA MET A 761 -47.04 24.42 -26.29
C MET A 761 -47.07 25.96 -26.15
N GLU A 762 -46.53 26.68 -27.13
CA GLU A 762 -46.60 28.15 -27.19
C GLU A 762 -48.04 28.66 -27.31
N MET A 763 -48.84 28.08 -28.20
CA MET A 763 -50.26 28.43 -28.37
C MET A 763 -51.08 28.13 -27.11
N SER A 764 -50.89 26.94 -26.52
CA SER A 764 -51.56 26.50 -25.30
C SER A 764 -51.25 27.45 -24.13
N GLY A 765 -49.99 27.88 -23.98
CA GLY A 765 -49.59 28.85 -22.99
C GLY A 765 -50.28 30.22 -23.17
N ALA A 766 -50.37 30.71 -24.41
CA ALA A 766 -51.02 31.98 -24.71
C ALA A 766 -52.55 31.94 -24.50
N GLU A 767 -53.22 30.88 -24.94
CA GLU A 767 -54.66 30.67 -24.73
C GLU A 767 -55.00 30.57 -23.25
N GLN A 768 -54.22 29.79 -22.48
CA GLN A 768 -54.43 29.66 -21.04
C GLN A 768 -54.25 31.01 -20.33
N GLN A 769 -53.24 31.80 -20.70
CA GLN A 769 -53.05 33.14 -20.14
C GLN A 769 -54.24 34.07 -20.45
N GLN A 770 -54.80 34.01 -21.66
CA GLN A 770 -55.97 34.81 -22.02
C GLN A 770 -57.20 34.39 -21.20
N GLU A 771 -57.46 33.09 -21.11
CA GLU A 771 -58.56 32.52 -20.31
C GLU A 771 -58.42 32.94 -18.83
N ASP A 772 -57.22 32.79 -18.27
CA ASP A 772 -56.89 33.13 -16.88
C ASP A 772 -57.14 34.61 -16.57
N MET A 773 -56.79 35.52 -17.49
CA MET A 773 -57.10 36.96 -17.34
C MET A 773 -58.61 37.24 -17.36
N GLU A 774 -59.36 36.58 -18.24
CA GLU A 774 -60.81 36.78 -18.35
C GLU A 774 -61.54 36.31 -17.08
N MET A 775 -61.18 35.15 -16.54
CA MET A 775 -61.72 34.71 -15.25
C MET A 775 -61.30 35.62 -14.10
N LEU A 776 -60.04 36.09 -14.09
CA LEU A 776 -59.55 36.97 -13.03
C LEU A 776 -60.37 38.28 -12.99
N ARG A 777 -60.74 38.84 -14.15
CA ARG A 777 -61.65 39.99 -14.24
C ARG A 777 -63.03 39.67 -13.65
N GLN A 778 -63.63 38.54 -14.03
CA GLN A 778 -64.94 38.14 -13.50
C GLN A 778 -64.93 37.91 -11.98
N ILE A 779 -63.86 37.30 -11.46
CA ILE A 779 -63.66 37.09 -10.02
C ILE A 779 -63.54 38.44 -9.31
N LEU A 780 -62.77 39.37 -9.88
CA LEU A 780 -62.60 40.72 -9.34
C LEU A 780 -63.93 41.46 -9.26
N ASP A 781 -64.73 41.46 -10.33
CA ASP A 781 -66.04 42.11 -10.37
C ASP A 781 -66.98 41.54 -9.28
N ASN A 782 -67.10 40.21 -9.23
CA ASN A 782 -67.96 39.55 -8.24
C ASN A 782 -67.46 39.77 -6.79
N LEU A 783 -66.14 39.89 -6.57
CA LEU A 783 -65.56 40.19 -5.26
C LEU A 783 -65.88 41.61 -4.79
N VAL A 784 -65.87 42.58 -5.71
CA VAL A 784 -66.28 43.97 -5.43
C VAL A 784 -67.76 44.01 -5.05
N ASP A 785 -68.63 43.35 -5.81
CA ASP A 785 -70.07 43.24 -5.50
C ASP A 785 -70.33 42.58 -4.13
N PHE A 786 -69.58 41.52 -3.83
CA PHE A 786 -69.60 40.88 -2.52
C PHE A 786 -69.20 41.85 -1.39
N SER A 787 -68.11 42.60 -1.57
CA SER A 787 -67.60 43.57 -0.59
C SER A 787 -68.64 44.66 -0.27
N ILE A 788 -69.25 45.25 -1.30
CA ILE A 788 -70.29 46.28 -1.17
C ILE A 788 -71.51 45.72 -0.42
N THR A 789 -71.97 44.53 -0.82
CA THR A 789 -73.15 43.90 -0.20
C THR A 789 -72.91 43.53 1.28
N GLN A 790 -71.69 43.11 1.61
CA GLN A 790 -71.26 42.84 2.99
C GLN A 790 -71.16 44.14 3.82
N GLU A 791 -70.72 45.25 3.23
CA GLU A 791 -70.68 46.57 3.88
C GLU A 791 -72.08 47.08 4.24
N ASP A 792 -73.01 47.00 3.30
CA ASP A 792 -74.41 47.36 3.53
C ASP A 792 -75.01 46.51 4.65
N LEU A 793 -74.76 45.19 4.62
CA LEU A 793 -75.24 44.28 5.67
C LEU A 793 -74.61 44.60 7.04
N MET A 794 -73.33 44.98 7.08
CA MET A 794 -72.67 45.40 8.32
C MET A 794 -73.30 46.67 8.89
N LYS A 795 -73.54 47.69 8.06
CA LYS A 795 -74.24 48.93 8.47
C LYS A 795 -75.63 48.62 9.02
N ASP A 796 -76.31 47.69 8.35
CA ASP A 796 -77.61 47.16 8.74
C ASP A 796 -77.63 46.48 10.11
N PHE A 797 -76.59 45.71 10.46
CA PHE A 797 -76.48 45.08 11.79
C PHE A 797 -76.07 46.06 12.89
N LYS A 798 -75.27 47.09 12.57
CA LYS A 798 -74.91 48.16 13.53
C LYS A 798 -76.12 49.00 13.97
N GLY A 799 -77.16 49.07 13.14
CA GLY A 799 -78.37 49.87 13.38
C GLY A 799 -79.57 49.10 13.95
N ILE A 800 -79.44 47.81 14.27
CA ILE A 800 -80.55 46.97 14.77
C ILE A 800 -80.16 46.20 16.04
N ASP A 801 -81.17 45.79 16.81
CA ASP A 801 -81.01 44.89 17.95
C ASP A 801 -81.59 43.47 17.65
N MET A 802 -81.42 42.54 18.58
CA MET A 802 -81.90 41.16 18.49
C MET A 802 -83.42 41.05 18.31
N ASN A 803 -84.17 42.00 18.87
CA ASN A 803 -85.63 42.00 18.88
C ASN A 803 -86.21 42.61 17.59
N ASN A 804 -85.35 43.16 16.72
CA ASN A 804 -85.78 43.70 15.44
C ASN A 804 -86.33 42.59 14.54
N PRO A 805 -87.55 42.71 13.98
CA PRO A 805 -88.14 41.70 13.10
C PRO A 805 -87.30 41.34 11.88
N SER A 806 -86.41 42.24 11.43
CA SER A 806 -85.50 42.01 10.29
C SER A 806 -84.20 41.28 10.66
N TYR A 807 -83.94 41.00 11.94
CA TYR A 807 -82.68 40.37 12.37
C TYR A 807 -82.48 38.99 11.72
N SER A 808 -83.53 38.16 11.71
CA SER A 808 -83.49 36.82 11.10
C SER A 808 -83.29 36.86 9.58
N SER A 809 -83.93 37.81 8.87
CA SER A 809 -83.75 37.95 7.43
C SER A 809 -82.35 38.46 7.06
N LYS A 810 -81.79 39.37 7.87
CA LYS A 810 -80.40 39.84 7.73
C LYS A 810 -79.39 38.75 8.06
N LEU A 811 -79.65 37.89 9.05
CA LEU A 811 -78.82 36.72 9.34
C LEU A 811 -78.83 35.71 8.19
N LYS A 812 -80.02 35.48 7.58
CA LYS A 812 -80.12 34.70 6.34
C LYS A 812 -79.33 35.32 5.20
N LYS A 813 -79.36 36.66 5.05
CA LYS A 813 -78.54 37.38 4.05
C LYS A 813 -77.04 37.20 4.30
N GLN A 814 -76.58 37.19 5.56
CA GLN A 814 -75.18 36.87 5.90
C GLN A 814 -74.81 35.44 5.48
N SER A 815 -75.71 34.48 5.66
CA SER A 815 -75.51 33.09 5.22
C SER A 815 -75.46 32.97 3.69
N VAL A 816 -76.27 33.73 2.95
CA VAL A 816 -76.21 33.76 1.48
C VAL A 816 -74.91 34.38 1.00
N LEU A 817 -74.45 35.46 1.64
CA LEU A 817 -73.15 36.07 1.32
C LEU A 817 -71.99 35.09 1.55
N ARG A 818 -72.06 34.30 2.63
CA ARG A 818 -71.11 33.21 2.86
C ARG A 818 -71.10 32.20 1.71
N GLU A 819 -72.27 31.75 1.27
CA GLU A 819 -72.40 30.79 0.16
C GLU A 819 -71.87 31.38 -1.17
N ASN A 820 -72.21 32.62 -1.49
CA ASN A 820 -71.69 33.31 -2.67
C ASN A 820 -70.16 33.46 -2.61
N PHE A 821 -69.60 33.76 -1.43
CA PHE A 821 -68.16 33.85 -1.26
C PHE A 821 -67.46 32.50 -1.44
N ILE A 822 -68.09 31.38 -1.08
CA ILE A 822 -67.53 30.03 -1.34
C ILE A 822 -67.34 29.82 -2.84
N HIS A 823 -68.28 30.25 -3.69
CA HIS A 823 -68.11 30.17 -5.14
C HIS A 823 -66.97 31.06 -5.67
N LEU A 824 -66.78 32.24 -5.07
CA LEU A 824 -65.65 33.12 -5.38
C LEU A 824 -64.31 32.51 -4.93
N ASP A 825 -64.28 31.94 -3.72
CA ASP A 825 -63.15 31.20 -3.18
C ASP A 825 -62.76 30.05 -4.12
N ASP A 826 -63.70 29.19 -4.49
CA ASP A 826 -63.45 28.05 -5.39
C ASP A 826 -62.95 28.49 -6.77
N SER A 827 -63.53 29.54 -7.34
CA SER A 827 -63.15 30.06 -8.66
C SER A 827 -61.72 30.63 -8.63
N LEU A 828 -61.43 31.47 -7.64
CA LEU A 828 -60.11 32.08 -7.47
C LEU A 828 -59.06 31.04 -7.09
N TYR A 829 -59.41 30.09 -6.23
CA TYR A 829 -58.54 28.99 -5.86
C TYR A 829 -58.18 28.14 -7.07
N THR A 830 -59.16 27.80 -7.90
CA THR A 830 -58.96 27.03 -9.14
C THR A 830 -58.06 27.77 -10.13
N LEU A 831 -58.18 29.10 -10.22
CA LEU A 831 -57.29 29.93 -11.01
C LEU A 831 -55.86 29.90 -10.44
N ALA A 832 -55.71 30.04 -9.12
CA ALA A 832 -54.42 30.02 -8.42
C ALA A 832 -53.67 28.68 -8.54
N LEU A 833 -54.37 27.57 -8.82
CA LEU A 833 -53.76 26.26 -9.10
C LEU A 833 -52.96 26.25 -10.43
N ARG A 834 -53.27 27.15 -11.37
CA ARG A 834 -52.63 27.19 -12.70
C ARG A 834 -51.88 28.49 -13.03
N THR A 835 -52.06 29.54 -12.22
CA THR A 835 -51.42 30.84 -12.43
C THR A 835 -50.42 31.15 -11.29
N PRO A 836 -49.10 31.01 -11.50
CA PRO A 836 -48.08 31.21 -10.45
C PRO A 836 -47.96 32.66 -9.97
N GLN A 837 -48.54 33.64 -10.66
CA GLN A 837 -48.59 35.03 -10.26
C GLN A 837 -49.61 35.28 -9.11
N ILE A 838 -50.60 34.39 -8.92
CA ILE A 838 -51.59 34.51 -7.84
C ILE A 838 -50.96 34.06 -6.51
N THR A 839 -50.22 34.95 -5.88
CA THR A 839 -49.35 34.65 -4.74
C THR A 839 -50.07 34.05 -3.54
N GLU A 840 -49.30 33.45 -2.65
CA GLU A 840 -49.76 32.95 -1.35
C GLU A 840 -50.47 34.02 -0.49
N LEU A 841 -50.16 35.30 -0.69
CA LEU A 841 -50.86 36.41 -0.04
C LEU A 841 -52.36 36.45 -0.43
N VAL A 842 -52.69 36.11 -1.68
CA VAL A 842 -54.06 36.01 -2.16
C VAL A 842 -54.79 34.87 -1.43
N THR A 843 -54.18 33.68 -1.34
CA THR A 843 -54.72 32.53 -0.60
C THR A 843 -54.93 32.84 0.88
N LYS A 844 -53.99 33.58 1.50
CA LYS A 844 -54.10 34.02 2.88
C LYS A 844 -55.28 34.97 3.07
N LYS A 845 -55.42 36.00 2.24
CA LYS A 845 -56.55 36.94 2.31
C LYS A 845 -57.87 36.25 2.09
N LEU A 846 -57.94 35.32 1.14
CA LEU A 846 -59.12 34.49 0.88
C LEU A 846 -59.53 33.68 2.12
N THR A 847 -58.56 33.04 2.78
CA THR A 847 -58.78 32.29 4.05
C THR A 847 -59.18 33.23 5.21
N ASP A 848 -58.58 34.43 5.28
CA ASP A 848 -58.90 35.45 6.28
C ASP A 848 -60.36 35.93 6.14
N ILE A 849 -60.80 36.18 4.90
CA ILE A 849 -62.17 36.59 4.59
C ILE A 849 -63.16 35.49 4.98
N GLU A 850 -62.92 34.25 4.55
CA GLU A 850 -63.77 33.10 4.86
C GLU A 850 -63.90 32.88 6.38
N PHE A 851 -62.78 32.91 7.10
CA PHE A 851 -62.77 32.79 8.56
C PHE A 851 -63.60 33.90 9.23
N ASN A 852 -63.47 35.15 8.78
CA ASN A 852 -64.23 36.26 9.35
C ASN A 852 -65.72 36.20 8.97
N ILE A 853 -66.07 35.71 7.78
CA ILE A 853 -67.47 35.48 7.40
C ILE A 853 -68.09 34.42 8.32
N ASP A 854 -67.42 33.29 8.51
CA ASP A 854 -67.87 32.21 9.41
C ASP A 854 -68.04 32.74 10.84
N LYS A 855 -67.05 33.49 11.36
CA LYS A 855 -67.12 34.10 12.69
C LYS A 855 -68.19 35.16 12.81
N SER A 856 -68.46 35.93 11.76
CA SER A 856 -69.56 36.89 11.77
C SER A 856 -70.90 36.17 11.89
N LEU A 857 -71.09 35.06 11.17
CA LEU A 857 -72.33 34.28 11.24
C LEU A 857 -72.50 33.60 12.61
N GLU A 858 -71.45 32.99 13.16
CA GLU A 858 -71.43 32.38 14.51
C GLU A 858 -71.81 33.43 15.57
N ARG A 859 -71.12 34.58 15.58
CA ARG A 859 -71.33 35.64 16.59
C ARG A 859 -72.68 36.33 16.45
N LEU A 860 -73.14 36.59 15.22
CA LEU A 860 -74.47 37.17 14.99
C LEU A 860 -75.59 36.19 15.37
N ALA A 861 -75.40 34.88 15.16
CA ALA A 861 -76.35 33.87 15.63
C ALA A 861 -76.38 33.78 17.17
N GLU A 862 -75.23 34.00 17.84
CA GLU A 862 -75.10 34.05 19.30
C GLU A 862 -75.46 35.42 19.92
N ASN A 863 -76.04 36.34 19.14
CA ASN A 863 -76.40 37.69 19.57
C ASN A 863 -75.23 38.58 20.03
N GLN A 864 -74.02 38.30 19.56
CA GLN A 864 -72.83 39.13 19.78
C GLN A 864 -72.68 40.14 18.64
N ILE A 865 -73.61 41.10 18.53
CA ILE A 865 -73.72 42.02 17.39
C ILE A 865 -72.43 42.85 17.18
N ILE A 866 -71.85 43.40 18.25
CA ILE A 866 -70.63 44.22 18.15
C ILE A 866 -69.46 43.40 17.59
N GLN A 867 -69.26 42.20 18.13
CA GLN A 867 -68.19 41.29 17.71
C GLN A 867 -68.44 40.73 16.31
N GLY A 868 -69.70 40.42 15.98
CA GLY A 868 -70.13 39.98 14.65
C GLY A 868 -69.90 41.05 13.59
N SER A 869 -70.34 42.29 13.84
CA SER A 869 -70.07 43.43 12.95
C SER A 869 -68.59 43.78 12.83
N ALA A 870 -67.78 43.56 13.87
CA ALA A 870 -66.34 43.69 13.76
C ALA A 870 -65.74 42.63 12.81
N ASN A 871 -66.23 41.39 12.84
CA ASN A 871 -65.83 40.38 11.85
C ASN A 871 -66.32 40.73 10.44
N GLN A 872 -67.53 41.24 10.27
CA GLN A 872 -68.00 41.74 8.97
C GLN A 872 -67.09 42.87 8.45
N GLN A 873 -66.59 43.74 9.33
CA GLN A 873 -65.61 44.77 8.95
C GLN A 873 -64.28 44.17 8.49
N TYR A 874 -63.77 43.15 9.18
CA TYR A 874 -62.57 42.43 8.72
C TYR A 874 -62.79 41.71 7.38
N THR A 875 -63.99 41.17 7.13
CA THR A 875 -64.39 40.61 5.83
C THR A 875 -64.29 41.67 4.73
N ILE A 876 -64.83 42.87 4.93
CA ILE A 876 -64.79 43.97 3.94
C ILE A 876 -63.34 44.42 3.68
N THR A 877 -62.56 44.64 4.74
CA THR A 877 -61.14 45.00 4.60
C THR A 877 -60.38 43.92 3.83
N GLY A 878 -60.61 42.65 4.16
CA GLY A 878 -60.01 41.51 3.47
C GLY A 878 -60.39 41.47 1.99
N SER A 879 -61.66 41.67 1.66
CA SER A 879 -62.15 41.69 0.27
C SER A 879 -61.54 42.83 -0.54
N ASN A 880 -61.38 44.01 0.05
CA ASN A 880 -60.75 45.16 -0.61
C ASN A 880 -59.24 44.93 -0.84
N ASP A 881 -58.53 44.40 0.17
CA ASP A 881 -57.13 44.01 0.04
C ASP A 881 -56.96 42.95 -1.06
N LEU A 882 -57.87 41.96 -1.10
CA LEU A 882 -57.86 40.91 -2.10
C LEU A 882 -58.12 41.49 -3.50
N ALA A 883 -59.13 42.34 -3.67
CA ALA A 883 -59.41 43.01 -4.94
C ALA A 883 -58.21 43.82 -5.45
N TYR A 884 -57.52 44.54 -4.56
CA TYR A 884 -56.28 45.25 -4.91
C TYR A 884 -55.17 44.31 -5.39
N LEU A 885 -54.94 43.20 -4.68
CA LEU A 885 -53.95 42.19 -5.07
C LEU A 885 -54.30 41.56 -6.43
N LEU A 886 -55.57 41.19 -6.65
CA LEU A 886 -56.03 40.61 -7.92
C LEU A 886 -55.90 41.59 -9.08
N SER A 887 -56.21 42.88 -8.87
CA SER A 887 -56.00 43.93 -9.87
C SER A 887 -54.54 44.06 -10.27
N ARG A 888 -53.60 44.05 -9.32
CA ARG A 888 -52.17 44.09 -9.64
C ARG A 888 -51.70 42.85 -10.39
N THR A 889 -52.19 41.67 -10.01
CA THR A 889 -51.89 40.43 -10.74
C THR A 889 -52.42 40.51 -12.17
N LEU A 890 -53.63 41.04 -12.36
CA LEU A 890 -54.23 41.25 -13.67
C LEU A 890 -53.42 42.24 -14.52
N ASP A 891 -52.98 43.36 -13.95
CA ASP A 891 -52.13 44.35 -14.62
C ASP A 891 -50.77 43.74 -15.03
N GLN A 892 -50.19 42.91 -14.16
CA GLN A 892 -48.95 42.19 -14.45
C GLN A 892 -49.13 41.18 -15.60
N MET A 893 -50.23 40.41 -15.61
CA MET A 893 -50.56 39.48 -16.69
C MET A 893 -50.78 40.21 -18.03
N GLN A 894 -51.46 41.35 -18.01
CA GLN A 894 -51.66 42.19 -19.21
C GLN A 894 -50.34 42.76 -19.74
N SER A 895 -49.45 43.16 -18.84
CA SER A 895 -48.13 43.68 -19.18
C SER A 895 -47.23 42.60 -19.79
N SER A 896 -47.25 41.37 -19.25
CA SER A 896 -46.48 40.24 -19.82
C SER A 896 -46.96 39.83 -21.21
N MET A 897 -48.28 39.87 -21.46
CA MET A 897 -48.83 39.60 -22.79
C MET A 897 -48.53 40.70 -23.81
N SER A 898 -48.34 41.93 -23.35
CA SER A 898 -47.97 43.06 -24.20
C SER A 898 -46.47 43.04 -24.58
N ALA A 899 -45.64 42.43 -23.73
CA ALA A 899 -44.19 42.30 -23.94
C ALA A 899 -43.79 41.09 -24.81
N SER A 900 -44.59 40.01 -24.84
CA SER A 900 -44.33 38.79 -25.63
C SER A 900 -44.68 38.91 -27.12
N GLY A 901 -44.69 40.12 -27.68
CA GLY A 901 -44.85 40.32 -29.12
C GLY A 901 -46.28 40.12 -29.66
N SER A 902 -47.30 40.07 -28.80
CA SER A 902 -48.67 40.33 -29.25
C SER A 902 -48.81 41.81 -29.61
N LYS A 903 -48.43 42.15 -30.84
CA LYS A 903 -49.20 43.14 -31.60
C LYS A 903 -50.66 42.71 -31.46
N GLY A 904 -51.44 43.57 -30.83
CA GLY A 904 -52.80 43.28 -30.46
C GLY A 904 -53.63 42.78 -31.64
N LYS A 905 -54.75 42.13 -31.31
CA LYS A 905 -55.89 41.88 -32.18
C LYS A 905 -56.34 43.20 -32.83
N SER A 906 -55.67 43.57 -33.92
CA SER A 906 -56.09 44.49 -34.98
C SER A 906 -55.07 44.47 -36.11
N GLY A 907 -55.34 43.66 -37.14
CA GLY A 907 -54.77 43.81 -38.48
C GLY A 907 -53.57 42.92 -38.85
N SER A 908 -53.73 42.20 -39.97
CA SER A 908 -52.75 41.44 -40.79
C SER A 908 -52.18 40.11 -40.24
N ASN A 909 -52.65 39.01 -40.84
CA ASN A 909 -51.92 37.73 -40.95
C ASN A 909 -50.60 37.97 -41.69
N GLU A 910 -49.46 37.82 -41.03
CA GLU A 910 -48.17 37.66 -41.72
C GLU A 910 -47.90 36.17 -41.94
N MET A 911 -47.88 35.74 -43.21
CA MET A 911 -47.54 34.37 -43.60
C MET A 911 -46.03 34.15 -43.59
N GLN A 912 -45.56 33.02 -43.06
CA GLN A 912 -44.14 32.66 -43.09
C GLN A 912 -43.72 32.18 -44.50
N LEU A 913 -42.42 32.19 -44.81
CA LEU A 913 -41.92 31.74 -46.13
C LEU A 913 -42.33 30.29 -46.49
N PRO A 914 -42.31 29.32 -45.56
CA PRO A 914 -42.83 27.98 -45.83
C PRO A 914 -44.34 27.96 -46.13
N ASP A 915 -45.12 28.83 -45.46
CA ASP A 915 -46.56 28.99 -45.74
C ASP A 915 -46.78 29.59 -47.13
N ILE A 916 -45.94 30.55 -47.54
CA ILE A 916 -45.97 31.14 -48.88
C ILE A 916 -45.65 30.07 -49.93
N ILE A 917 -44.67 29.20 -49.69
CA ILE A 917 -44.31 28.09 -50.59
C ILE A 917 -45.44 27.07 -50.69
N LYS A 918 -46.02 26.67 -49.56
CA LYS A 918 -47.11 25.70 -49.53
C LYS A 918 -48.36 26.23 -50.22
N LYS A 919 -48.73 27.49 -49.98
CA LYS A 919 -49.83 28.12 -50.70
C LYS A 919 -49.53 28.35 -52.17
N GLN A 920 -48.29 28.68 -52.53
CA GLN A 920 -47.88 28.75 -53.93
C GLN A 920 -48.00 27.38 -54.62
N GLU A 921 -47.73 26.29 -53.92
CA GLU A 921 -47.94 24.93 -54.42
C GLU A 921 -49.44 24.61 -54.60
N GLU A 922 -50.28 24.97 -53.63
CA GLU A 922 -51.74 24.83 -53.74
C GLU A 922 -52.29 25.63 -54.93
N LEU A 923 -51.82 26.86 -55.15
CA LEU A 923 -52.18 27.68 -56.32
C LEU A 923 -51.70 27.05 -57.64
N ASN A 924 -50.52 26.44 -57.66
CA ASN A 924 -50.01 25.74 -58.84
C ASN A 924 -50.88 24.51 -59.18
N GLU A 925 -51.36 23.79 -58.16
CA GLU A 925 -52.28 22.67 -58.34
C GLU A 925 -53.67 23.15 -58.81
N GLN A 926 -54.22 24.20 -58.20
CA GLN A 926 -55.48 24.81 -58.64
C GLN A 926 -55.40 25.33 -60.09
N MET A 927 -54.28 25.96 -60.47
CA MET A 927 -54.01 26.36 -61.85
C MET A 927 -53.90 25.17 -62.80
N LYS A 928 -53.29 24.07 -62.37
CA LYS A 928 -53.18 22.83 -63.16
C LYS A 928 -54.53 22.15 -63.34
N GLU A 929 -55.39 22.18 -62.33
CA GLU A 929 -56.77 21.70 -62.42
C GLU A 929 -57.64 22.60 -63.29
N GLY A 930 -57.53 23.93 -63.15
CA GLY A 930 -58.18 24.91 -64.00
C GLY A 930 -57.76 24.81 -65.47
N SER A 931 -56.47 24.63 -65.76
CA SER A 931 -55.97 24.34 -67.12
C SER A 931 -56.46 23.01 -67.67
N LYS A 932 -56.65 21.97 -66.84
CA LYS A 932 -57.25 20.69 -67.28
C LYS A 932 -58.75 20.82 -67.58
N LYS A 933 -59.47 21.68 -66.84
CA LYS A 933 -60.87 22.03 -67.13
C LYS A 933 -60.98 22.86 -68.41
N GLY A 934 -60.04 23.79 -68.65
CA GLY A 934 -59.93 24.57 -69.88
C GLY A 934 -59.50 23.75 -71.11
N GLU A 935 -58.56 22.80 -70.98
CA GLU A 935 -58.12 21.93 -72.07
C GLU A 935 -59.17 20.86 -72.45
N LYS A 936 -60.07 20.50 -71.53
CA LYS A 936 -61.25 19.65 -71.84
C LYS A 936 -62.34 20.38 -72.63
N GLN A 937 -62.27 21.71 -72.76
CA GLN A 937 -63.12 22.49 -73.67
C GLN A 937 -62.39 22.91 -74.97
N GLY A 938 -61.09 22.60 -75.11
CA GLY A 938 -60.28 22.98 -76.28
C GLY A 938 -59.97 21.86 -77.27
N ASN A 939 -60.44 20.63 -77.06
CA ASN A 939 -60.13 19.51 -77.95
C ASN A 939 -61.28 18.51 -78.09
N LYS A 940 -62.34 18.95 -78.77
CA LYS A 940 -63.26 18.11 -79.56
C LYS A 940 -64.18 19.04 -80.36
N GLU A 941 -63.69 19.52 -81.49
CA GLU A 941 -64.37 19.30 -82.78
C GLU A 941 -63.51 19.86 -83.91
N GLY A 942 -63.13 18.93 -84.79
CA GLY A 942 -62.21 19.11 -85.91
C GLY A 942 -62.30 17.95 -86.90
N GLU A 943 -63.51 17.41 -87.07
CA GLU A 943 -64.15 17.01 -88.34
C GLU A 943 -65.60 17.52 -88.18
N LYS A 944 -66.24 18.41 -88.96
CA LYS A 944 -66.04 19.03 -90.29
C LYS A 944 -66.85 20.37 -90.36
N ASN A 945 -66.25 21.40 -90.99
CA ASN A 945 -66.78 22.59 -91.73
C ASN A 945 -68.22 23.16 -91.58
N SER A 946 -68.36 24.48 -91.26
CA SER A 946 -68.67 25.62 -92.19
C SER A 946 -69.30 26.88 -91.51
N GLY A 947 -68.77 28.10 -91.77
CA GLY A 947 -69.57 29.35 -92.00
C GLY A 947 -69.59 30.53 -90.98
N GLU A 948 -68.89 31.64 -91.33
CA GLU A 948 -69.11 33.12 -91.10
C GLU A 948 -69.88 33.67 -89.86
N GLY A 949 -69.56 34.80 -89.18
CA GLY A 949 -68.57 35.87 -89.28
C GLY A 949 -68.90 37.05 -88.31
N LYS A 950 -67.85 37.79 -87.90
CA LYS A 950 -67.73 39.23 -87.50
C LYS A 950 -68.41 39.89 -86.25
N GLU A 951 -67.50 40.52 -85.48
CA GLU A 951 -67.45 41.90 -84.93
C GLU A 951 -68.45 42.40 -83.86
N GLY A 952 -67.92 43.06 -82.81
CA GLY A 952 -68.59 44.22 -82.21
C GLY A 952 -68.43 44.48 -80.70
N ASP A 953 -67.61 45.47 -80.38
CA ASP A 953 -67.21 46.06 -79.09
C ASP A 953 -68.31 46.77 -78.23
N GLN A 954 -67.99 46.93 -76.93
CA GLN A 954 -68.18 48.11 -76.04
C GLN A 954 -69.47 48.45 -75.22
N LYS A 955 -69.20 48.58 -73.90
CA LYS A 955 -69.48 49.67 -72.91
C LYS A 955 -70.89 49.87 -72.30
N GLY A 956 -70.93 49.80 -70.96
CA GLY A 956 -71.08 51.00 -70.12
C GLY A 956 -72.19 51.08 -69.03
N ASN A 957 -71.73 51.23 -67.77
CA ASN A 957 -72.20 52.16 -66.71
C ASN A 957 -73.38 51.85 -65.73
N LYS A 958 -72.99 51.81 -64.44
CA LYS A 958 -73.52 52.52 -63.23
C LYS A 958 -74.90 52.24 -62.57
N LYS A 959 -74.76 51.98 -61.24
CA LYS A 959 -75.40 52.59 -60.03
C LYS A 959 -76.59 51.90 -59.31
N ASN A 960 -76.32 51.61 -58.02
CA ASN A 960 -77.08 51.82 -56.76
C ASN A 960 -78.56 51.43 -56.62
N GLY A 961 -78.86 50.67 -55.55
CA GLY A 961 -80.19 50.64 -54.91
C GLY A 961 -80.34 49.55 -53.85
N LYS A 962 -81.02 49.83 -52.73
CA LYS A 962 -81.05 49.08 -51.45
C LYS A 962 -82.41 48.36 -51.24
N GLN A 963 -82.35 47.25 -50.50
CA GLN A 963 -83.36 46.67 -49.58
C GLN A 963 -84.53 45.76 -50.07
N LYS A 964 -84.57 44.60 -49.38
CA LYS A 964 -85.69 43.77 -48.88
C LYS A 964 -86.52 42.90 -49.85
N GLY A 965 -86.34 41.59 -49.68
CA GLY A 965 -87.42 40.67 -49.26
C GLY A 965 -88.00 39.70 -50.30
N GLY A 966 -87.80 38.40 -50.07
CA GLY A 966 -88.83 37.36 -50.25
C GLY A 966 -88.98 36.69 -51.62
N GLU A 967 -88.36 35.51 -51.73
CA GLU A 967 -88.72 34.27 -52.46
C GLU A 967 -89.48 34.29 -53.80
N GLY A 968 -88.88 33.60 -54.79
CA GLY A 968 -89.55 33.07 -55.97
C GLY A 968 -88.56 32.64 -57.05
N ASN A 969 -88.20 31.36 -57.08
CA ASN A 969 -87.38 30.73 -58.12
C ASN A 969 -88.01 30.85 -59.51
N ASN A 970 -87.18 31.10 -60.53
CA ASN A 970 -87.17 30.29 -61.75
C ASN A 970 -85.83 30.43 -62.47
N GLU A 971 -85.31 29.25 -62.80
CA GLU A 971 -84.10 28.95 -63.56
C GLU A 971 -84.22 29.43 -65.01
N GLU A 972 -83.15 30.02 -65.54
CA GLU A 972 -82.62 29.79 -66.89
C GLU A 972 -81.30 30.55 -67.03
N GLY A 973 -80.17 29.82 -67.02
CA GLY A 973 -78.84 30.43 -67.17
C GLY A 973 -77.63 29.50 -67.00
N GLU A 974 -77.77 28.19 -67.25
CA GLU A 974 -76.72 27.18 -66.99
C GLU A 974 -75.49 27.24 -67.94
N SER A 975 -75.36 28.28 -68.77
CA SER A 975 -74.22 28.44 -69.68
C SER A 975 -73.35 29.69 -69.44
N GLU A 976 -73.77 30.63 -68.58
CA GLU A 976 -72.90 31.71 -68.07
C GLU A 976 -72.21 31.33 -66.75
N GLN A 977 -72.87 30.52 -65.91
CA GLN A 977 -72.35 30.10 -64.61
C GLN A 977 -71.02 29.33 -64.68
N GLN A 978 -70.77 28.56 -65.75
CA GLN A 978 -69.49 27.82 -65.87
C GLN A 978 -68.32 28.71 -66.34
N LYS A 979 -68.57 29.79 -67.09
CA LYS A 979 -67.52 30.77 -67.44
C LYS A 979 -67.29 31.77 -66.31
N GLU A 980 -68.32 32.13 -65.55
CA GLU A 980 -68.17 32.90 -64.32
C GLU A 980 -67.46 32.11 -63.22
N ASP A 981 -67.69 30.80 -63.09
CA ASP A 981 -66.95 29.96 -62.13
C ASP A 981 -65.47 29.83 -62.51
N LEU A 982 -65.15 29.70 -63.79
CA LEU A 982 -63.75 29.62 -64.26
C LEU A 982 -63.04 30.98 -64.16
N ASN A 983 -63.69 32.09 -64.51
CA ASN A 983 -63.11 33.43 -64.32
C ASN A 983 -63.08 33.85 -62.84
N GLY A 984 -64.02 33.39 -62.03
CA GLY A 984 -64.06 33.56 -60.59
C GLY A 984 -62.91 32.83 -59.92
N GLN A 985 -62.71 31.55 -60.26
CA GLN A 985 -61.55 30.76 -59.81
C GLN A 985 -60.23 31.39 -60.26
N LEU A 986 -60.13 31.89 -61.50
CA LEU A 986 -58.94 32.57 -61.99
C LEU A 986 -58.66 33.89 -61.25
N TYR A 987 -59.72 34.66 -60.94
CA TYR A 987 -59.59 35.90 -60.18
C TYR A 987 -59.25 35.66 -58.70
N GLU A 988 -59.77 34.58 -58.10
CA GLU A 988 -59.38 34.13 -56.76
C GLU A 988 -57.91 33.72 -56.73
N ILE A 989 -57.46 32.91 -57.70
CA ILE A 989 -56.04 32.53 -57.87
C ILE A 989 -55.16 33.78 -58.03
N TYR A 990 -55.57 34.75 -58.85
CA TYR A 990 -54.84 36.02 -59.00
C TYR A 990 -54.74 36.78 -57.67
N LYS A 991 -55.86 36.88 -56.93
CA LYS A 991 -55.91 37.59 -55.65
C LYS A 991 -55.04 36.93 -54.59
N GLU A 992 -55.05 35.60 -54.54
CA GLU A 992 -54.18 34.82 -53.64
C GLU A 992 -52.71 34.94 -54.05
N GLN A 993 -52.39 34.86 -55.35
CA GLN A 993 -51.04 35.09 -55.87
C GLN A 993 -50.49 36.47 -55.48
N GLN A 994 -51.34 37.50 -55.57
CA GLN A 994 -51.01 38.87 -55.17
C GLN A 994 -50.79 39.00 -53.65
N GLN A 995 -51.58 38.29 -52.84
CA GLN A 995 -51.37 38.22 -51.39
C GLN A 995 -50.03 37.56 -51.04
N LEU A 996 -49.66 36.50 -51.75
CA LEU A 996 -48.36 35.84 -51.57
C LEU A 996 -47.19 36.76 -51.94
N ARG A 997 -47.29 37.51 -53.04
CA ARG A 997 -46.26 38.49 -53.42
C ARG A 997 -46.11 39.58 -52.37
N ASN A 998 -47.22 40.14 -51.89
CA ASN A 998 -47.18 41.19 -50.88
C ASN A 998 -46.59 40.67 -49.55
N ALA A 999 -46.97 39.47 -49.11
CA ALA A 999 -46.40 38.82 -47.92
C ALA A 999 -44.88 38.58 -48.07
N LEU A 1000 -44.44 38.14 -49.26
CA LEU A 1000 -43.02 37.96 -49.56
C LEU A 1000 -42.26 39.29 -49.58
N GLN A 1001 -42.87 40.35 -50.13
CA GLN A 1001 -42.27 41.68 -50.19
C GLN A 1001 -42.09 42.29 -48.80
N ASP A 1002 -43.09 42.16 -47.93
CA ASP A 1002 -43.01 42.61 -46.54
C ASP A 1002 -41.92 41.84 -45.77
N LYS A 1003 -41.76 40.55 -46.05
CA LYS A 1003 -40.67 39.73 -45.47
C LYS A 1003 -39.29 40.19 -45.93
N ILE A 1004 -39.08 40.35 -47.23
CA ILE A 1004 -37.80 40.82 -47.81
C ILE A 1004 -37.43 42.21 -47.29
N ASN A 1005 -38.42 43.09 -47.11
CA ASN A 1005 -38.19 44.43 -46.57
C ASN A 1005 -37.82 44.42 -45.08
N LYS A 1006 -38.34 43.47 -44.29
CA LYS A 1006 -38.00 43.30 -42.86
C LYS A 1006 -36.62 42.69 -42.63
N GLU A 1007 -36.17 41.78 -43.50
CA GLU A 1007 -34.87 41.08 -43.36
C GLU A 1007 -33.65 41.95 -43.77
N GLY A 1008 -33.87 43.20 -44.18
CA GLY A 1008 -32.88 44.26 -44.00
C GLY A 1008 -31.58 44.14 -44.81
N LYS A 1009 -31.64 43.72 -46.08
CA LYS A 1009 -30.67 44.05 -47.16
C LYS A 1009 -31.17 43.50 -48.49
N GLY A 1010 -31.30 44.37 -49.49
CA GLY A 1010 -31.76 44.02 -50.84
C GLY A 1010 -30.78 43.10 -51.56
N ASN A 1011 -30.89 41.80 -51.36
CA ASN A 1011 -30.26 40.80 -52.21
C ASN A 1011 -30.95 40.80 -53.57
N SER A 1012 -30.15 40.85 -54.65
CA SER A 1012 -30.61 40.84 -56.05
C SER A 1012 -31.54 39.66 -56.38
N ALA A 1013 -31.47 38.56 -55.61
CA ALA A 1013 -32.32 37.37 -55.75
C ALA A 1013 -33.80 37.62 -55.35
N GLY A 1014 -34.07 38.33 -54.24
CA GLY A 1014 -35.43 38.57 -53.76
C GLY A 1014 -36.24 39.55 -54.62
N SER A 1015 -35.60 40.59 -55.17
CA SER A 1015 -36.25 41.54 -56.08
C SER A 1015 -36.60 40.93 -57.45
N GLY A 1016 -35.79 39.96 -57.91
CA GLY A 1016 -36.07 39.20 -59.13
C GLY A 1016 -37.27 38.27 -58.95
N LEU A 1017 -37.44 37.68 -57.77
CA LEU A 1017 -38.56 36.80 -57.44
C LEU A 1017 -39.89 37.56 -57.36
N LEU A 1018 -39.90 38.74 -56.72
CA LEU A 1018 -41.08 39.62 -56.69
C LEU A 1018 -41.53 40.06 -58.09
N LYS A 1019 -40.58 40.38 -58.99
CA LYS A 1019 -40.88 40.68 -60.39
C LYS A 1019 -41.43 39.48 -61.16
N LYS A 1020 -40.94 38.26 -60.88
CA LYS A 1020 -41.50 37.03 -61.47
C LYS A 1020 -42.94 36.79 -60.98
N MET A 1021 -43.24 37.06 -59.70
CA MET A 1021 -44.61 36.97 -59.17
C MET A 1021 -45.54 37.99 -59.82
N GLU A 1022 -45.07 39.22 -60.00
CA GLU A 1022 -45.83 40.28 -60.69
C GLU A 1022 -46.07 39.96 -62.18
N GLN A 1023 -45.11 39.32 -62.86
CA GLN A 1023 -45.30 38.83 -64.23
C GLN A 1023 -46.32 37.69 -64.30
N VAL A 1024 -46.30 36.77 -63.34
CA VAL A 1024 -47.31 35.70 -63.23
C VAL A 1024 -48.69 36.31 -63.01
N GLU A 1025 -48.81 37.29 -62.12
CA GLU A 1025 -50.06 38.04 -61.87
C GLU A 1025 -50.60 38.72 -63.14
N GLN A 1026 -49.74 39.40 -63.90
CA GLN A 1026 -50.13 40.02 -65.17
C GLN A 1026 -50.57 38.98 -66.20
N GLU A 1027 -49.86 37.85 -66.31
CA GLU A 1027 -50.23 36.79 -67.25
C GLU A 1027 -51.51 36.05 -66.85
N LEU A 1028 -51.77 35.90 -65.54
CA LEU A 1028 -53.04 35.36 -65.04
C LEU A 1028 -54.23 36.24 -65.46
N LEU A 1029 -54.07 37.57 -65.46
CA LEU A 1029 -55.09 38.52 -65.92
C LEU A 1029 -55.21 38.59 -67.45
N GLU A 1030 -54.10 38.54 -68.18
CA GLU A 1030 -54.09 38.71 -69.65
C GLU A 1030 -54.41 37.43 -70.41
N LYS A 1031 -53.98 36.27 -69.91
CA LYS A 1031 -53.98 34.99 -70.65
C LYS A 1031 -54.69 33.86 -69.91
N GLY A 1032 -55.08 34.06 -68.66
CA GLY A 1032 -55.82 33.09 -67.84
C GLY A 1032 -55.09 31.77 -67.61
N PHE A 1033 -55.83 30.65 -67.64
CA PHE A 1033 -55.30 29.29 -67.45
C PHE A 1033 -54.41 28.82 -68.62
N ASN A 1034 -53.21 29.38 -68.72
CA ASN A 1034 -52.24 29.11 -69.79
C ASN A 1034 -51.07 28.22 -69.30
N LYS A 1035 -50.66 27.22 -70.10
CA LYS A 1035 -49.51 26.34 -69.83
C LYS A 1035 -48.19 27.09 -69.62
N GLN A 1036 -47.96 28.21 -70.30
CA GLN A 1036 -46.77 29.04 -70.10
C GLN A 1036 -46.77 29.72 -68.71
N THR A 1037 -47.94 30.21 -68.28
CA THR A 1037 -48.12 30.85 -66.97
C THR A 1037 -48.01 29.83 -65.84
N LEU A 1038 -48.57 28.62 -66.02
CA LEU A 1038 -48.36 27.50 -65.09
C LEU A 1038 -46.89 27.08 -65.00
N GLY A 1039 -46.17 27.07 -66.13
CA GLY A 1039 -44.72 26.82 -66.15
C GLY A 1039 -43.95 27.84 -65.32
N LYS A 1040 -44.26 29.13 -65.47
CA LYS A 1040 -43.66 30.20 -64.67
C LYS A 1040 -44.01 30.12 -63.19
N MET A 1041 -45.23 29.70 -62.85
CA MET A 1041 -45.67 29.47 -61.48
C MET A 1041 -44.95 28.28 -60.81
N LEU A 1042 -44.65 27.22 -61.57
CA LEU A 1042 -43.81 26.11 -61.11
C LEU A 1042 -42.35 26.52 -60.92
N ASP A 1043 -41.79 27.32 -61.83
CA ASP A 1043 -40.46 27.90 -61.68
C ASP A 1043 -40.40 28.83 -60.45
N LEU A 1044 -41.50 29.53 -60.16
CA LEU A 1044 -41.61 30.41 -58.99
C LEU A 1044 -41.55 29.64 -57.68
N LYS A 1045 -42.20 28.47 -57.61
CA LYS A 1045 -42.08 27.53 -56.48
C LYS A 1045 -40.62 27.10 -56.29
N HIS A 1046 -39.93 26.76 -57.38
CA HIS A 1046 -38.54 26.31 -57.29
C HIS A 1046 -37.59 27.40 -56.75
N GLU A 1047 -37.79 28.65 -57.18
CA GLU A 1047 -37.00 29.79 -56.69
C GLU A 1047 -37.35 30.16 -55.24
N LEU A 1048 -38.61 29.98 -54.80
CA LEU A 1048 -38.99 30.14 -53.40
C LEU A 1048 -38.37 29.07 -52.50
N LEU A 1049 -38.35 27.80 -52.94
CA LEU A 1049 -37.68 26.70 -52.22
C LEU A 1049 -36.18 26.96 -52.10
N LYS A 1050 -35.55 27.48 -53.16
CA LYS A 1050 -34.14 27.87 -53.14
C LYS A 1050 -33.87 29.05 -52.18
N LEU A 1051 -34.84 29.96 -52.04
CA LEU A 1051 -34.77 31.04 -51.06
C LEU A 1051 -34.94 30.51 -49.62
N GLU A 1052 -35.80 29.51 -49.41
CA GLU A 1052 -35.94 28.80 -48.12
C GLU A 1052 -34.64 28.08 -47.73
N ASP A 1053 -34.07 27.29 -48.63
CA ASP A 1053 -32.79 26.59 -48.42
C ASP A 1053 -31.67 27.61 -48.10
N ALA A 1054 -31.60 28.73 -48.81
CA ALA A 1054 -30.62 29.79 -48.54
C ALA A 1054 -30.86 30.50 -47.19
N THR A 1055 -32.11 30.69 -46.76
CA THR A 1055 -32.42 31.21 -45.41
C THR A 1055 -32.12 30.19 -44.31
N LEU A 1056 -32.22 28.90 -44.60
CA LEU A 1056 -31.84 27.82 -43.68
C LEU A 1056 -30.31 27.72 -43.56
N GLU A 1057 -29.57 27.80 -44.66
CA GLU A 1057 -28.09 27.84 -44.66
C GLU A 1057 -27.54 29.11 -43.97
N GLN A 1058 -28.16 30.28 -44.14
CA GLN A 1058 -27.80 31.48 -43.36
C GLN A 1058 -28.08 31.35 -41.86
N GLY A 1059 -29.03 30.48 -41.46
CA GLY A 1059 -29.31 30.15 -40.07
C GLY A 1059 -28.32 29.16 -39.45
N GLU A 1060 -27.47 28.51 -40.25
CA GLU A 1060 -26.47 27.55 -39.79
C GLU A 1060 -25.12 28.20 -39.40
N GLU A 1061 -24.80 29.41 -39.88
CA GLU A 1061 -23.50 30.08 -39.63
C GLU A 1061 -23.46 31.10 -38.47
N GLU A 1062 -24.58 31.42 -37.81
CA GLU A 1062 -24.57 32.22 -36.56
C GLU A 1062 -24.76 31.40 -35.28
N LYS A 1063 -24.33 30.13 -35.28
CA LYS A 1063 -23.79 29.58 -34.03
C LYS A 1063 -22.36 30.10 -33.88
N ARG A 1064 -22.20 31.21 -33.17
CA ARG A 1064 -20.96 31.44 -32.44
C ARG A 1064 -20.69 30.19 -31.62
N GLU A 1065 -19.76 29.34 -32.08
CA GLU A 1065 -18.89 28.67 -31.12
C GLU A 1065 -18.10 29.79 -30.42
N SER A 1066 -18.68 30.30 -29.33
CA SER A 1066 -17.95 31.13 -28.40
C SER A 1066 -16.88 30.27 -27.75
N LYS A 1067 -15.70 30.22 -28.36
CA LYS A 1067 -14.46 30.04 -27.60
C LYS A 1067 -14.10 31.39 -27.02
N SER A 1068 -14.59 31.73 -25.83
CA SER A 1068 -13.95 32.68 -24.91
C SER A 1068 -14.60 32.65 -23.52
N ASN A 1069 -13.97 31.87 -22.63
CA ASN A 1069 -13.68 32.12 -21.22
C ASN A 1069 -14.62 33.03 -20.41
N GLU A 1070 -15.68 32.45 -19.82
CA GLU A 1070 -16.27 32.91 -18.57
C GLU A 1070 -15.96 31.91 -17.44
N LEU A 1071 -14.66 31.76 -17.13
CA LEU A 1071 -14.27 31.28 -15.81
C LEU A 1071 -14.44 32.41 -14.81
N GLN A 1072 -15.67 32.64 -14.33
CA GLN A 1072 -15.78 32.79 -12.88
C GLN A 1072 -15.67 31.38 -12.29
N PHE A 1073 -14.44 30.93 -12.13
CA PHE A 1073 -14.11 29.80 -11.29
C PHE A 1073 -14.44 30.20 -9.85
N SER A 1074 -15.73 30.16 -9.48
CA SER A 1074 -16.08 29.81 -8.12
C SER A 1074 -15.51 28.41 -7.95
N ASN A 1075 -14.41 28.32 -7.19
CA ASN A 1075 -13.70 27.07 -6.95
C ASN A 1075 -14.66 26.07 -6.28
N GLN A 1076 -15.42 25.32 -7.10
CA GLN A 1076 -16.35 24.29 -6.65
C GLN A 1076 -15.61 23.22 -5.86
N ASN A 1077 -14.29 23.05 -6.06
CA ASN A 1077 -13.48 22.12 -5.29
C ASN A 1077 -13.39 22.50 -3.81
N ILE A 1078 -13.35 23.79 -3.44
CA ILE A 1078 -13.37 24.19 -2.01
C ILE A 1078 -14.72 23.80 -1.39
N LEU A 1079 -15.83 24.10 -2.09
CA LEU A 1079 -17.19 23.74 -1.65
C LEU A 1079 -17.43 22.23 -1.61
N GLN A 1080 -16.89 21.46 -2.57
CA GLN A 1080 -16.99 19.99 -2.61
C GLN A 1080 -16.13 19.35 -1.51
N LEU A 1081 -14.92 19.85 -1.27
CA LEU A 1081 -14.06 19.36 -0.20
C LEU A 1081 -14.64 19.72 1.18
N ASP A 1082 -15.24 20.90 1.33
CA ASP A 1082 -15.93 21.30 2.56
C ASP A 1082 -17.23 20.52 2.79
N LYS A 1083 -18.00 20.20 1.73
CA LYS A 1083 -19.12 19.25 1.81
C LYS A 1083 -18.65 17.85 2.18
N ALA A 1084 -17.54 17.36 1.61
CA ALA A 1084 -16.96 16.08 1.98
C ALA A 1084 -16.61 16.03 3.48
N LYS A 1085 -16.02 17.11 4.01
CA LYS A 1085 -15.75 17.25 5.45
C LYS A 1085 -17.03 17.16 6.31
N GLN A 1086 -18.16 17.69 5.83
CA GLN A 1086 -19.46 17.57 6.50
C GLN A 1086 -19.97 16.13 6.50
N TYR A 1087 -19.90 15.41 5.37
CA TYR A 1087 -20.34 14.01 5.29
C TYR A 1087 -19.56 13.08 6.21
N PHE A 1088 -18.24 13.25 6.24
CA PHE A 1088 -17.38 12.40 7.06
C PHE A 1088 -17.31 12.84 8.53
N ASN A 1089 -18.11 13.85 8.94
CA ASN A 1089 -18.08 14.44 10.28
C ASN A 1089 -16.65 14.63 10.76
N THR A 1090 -15.83 15.26 9.93
CA THR A 1090 -14.46 15.62 10.29
C THR A 1090 -14.50 16.82 11.23
N THR A 1091 -15.12 16.65 12.41
CA THR A 1091 -14.58 17.33 13.58
C THR A 1091 -13.12 16.91 13.62
N GLU A 1092 -12.24 17.88 13.84
CA GLU A 1092 -10.85 17.67 14.17
C GLU A 1092 -10.83 16.92 15.52
N ILE A 1093 -11.27 15.67 15.52
CA ILE A 1093 -11.11 14.75 16.62
C ILE A 1093 -9.60 14.70 16.71
N LEU A 1094 -9.08 15.16 17.85
CA LEU A 1094 -7.77 14.78 18.36
C LEU A 1094 -7.77 13.24 18.43
N ASN A 1095 -7.64 12.60 17.26
CA ASN A 1095 -7.25 11.23 17.11
C ASN A 1095 -5.87 11.27 17.72
N ARG A 1096 -5.81 10.92 19.02
CA ARG A 1096 -4.58 10.71 19.75
C ARG A 1096 -3.71 9.94 18.79
N GLN A 1097 -2.66 10.59 18.27
CA GLN A 1097 -1.63 9.93 17.48
C GLN A 1097 -1.29 8.69 18.30
N VAL A 1098 -1.71 7.53 17.83
CA VAL A 1098 -1.31 6.29 18.49
C VAL A 1098 0.16 6.23 18.14
N LEU A 1099 0.99 6.74 19.06
CA LEU A 1099 2.43 6.81 18.91
C LEU A 1099 2.87 5.47 18.31
N PRO A 1100 3.57 5.47 17.16
CA PRO A 1100 3.93 4.23 16.49
C PRO A 1100 4.59 3.32 17.51
N LEU A 1101 3.91 2.22 17.83
CA LEU A 1101 4.42 1.24 18.77
C LEU A 1101 5.76 0.77 18.20
N ARG A 1102 6.84 0.86 18.98
CA ARG A 1102 8.15 0.35 18.56
C ARG A 1102 7.96 -1.05 17.95
N GLN A 1103 8.64 -1.34 16.85
CA GLN A 1103 8.49 -2.57 16.04
C GLN A 1103 8.35 -3.86 16.90
N ASN A 1104 9.08 -3.96 18.02
CA ASN A 1104 8.99 -5.06 18.97
C ASN A 1104 7.60 -5.19 19.66
N HIS A 1105 6.95 -4.08 20.01
CA HIS A 1105 5.62 -4.04 20.60
C HIS A 1105 4.54 -4.30 19.55
N LYS A 1106 4.68 -3.80 18.32
CA LYS A 1106 3.77 -4.12 17.19
C LYS A 1106 3.71 -5.64 16.96
N GLN A 1107 4.85 -6.32 16.96
CA GLN A 1107 4.90 -7.79 16.87
C GLN A 1107 4.26 -8.50 18.06
N ARG A 1108 4.48 -8.04 19.30
CA ARG A 1108 3.84 -8.65 20.49
C ARG A 1108 2.33 -8.49 20.47
N VAL A 1109 1.84 -7.33 20.04
CA VAL A 1109 0.42 -7.04 19.87
C VAL A 1109 -0.17 -7.89 18.75
N GLN A 1110 0.48 -7.97 17.58
CA GLN A 1110 0.05 -8.88 16.51
C GLN A 1110 0.07 -10.35 16.96
N ARG A 1111 1.08 -10.79 17.72
CA ARG A 1111 1.12 -12.16 18.29
C ARG A 1111 0.02 -12.40 19.33
N TYR A 1112 -0.34 -11.37 20.08
CA TYR A 1112 -1.43 -11.42 21.07
C TYR A 1112 -2.79 -11.52 20.39
N PHE A 1113 -3.04 -10.75 19.33
CA PHE A 1113 -4.30 -10.76 18.58
C PHE A 1113 -4.39 -11.85 17.49
N LYS A 1114 -3.29 -12.47 17.07
CA LYS A 1114 -3.27 -13.68 16.23
C LYS A 1114 -3.43 -14.99 17.02
N LYS A 1115 -3.62 -14.93 18.34
CA LYS A 1115 -4.18 -16.07 19.06
C LYS A 1115 -5.68 -16.06 18.82
N ASP A 1116 -6.11 -16.74 17.76
CA ASP A 1116 -7.49 -17.21 17.66
C ASP A 1116 -7.81 -18.02 18.93
N ASN A 1117 -8.96 -17.71 19.52
CA ASN A 1117 -9.61 -18.34 20.68
C ASN A 1117 -9.09 -19.75 21.07
N ASP A 1118 -8.56 -19.85 22.29
CA ASP A 1118 -8.96 -20.92 23.21
C ASP A 1118 -10.43 -20.70 23.63
#